data_AF-A0A1B3SK51-F1
#
_entry.id   AF-A0A1B3SK51-F1
#
_cell.length_a   1.000
_cell.length_b   1.000
_cell.length_c   1.000
_cell.angle_alpha   90.00
_cell.angle_beta   90.00
_cell.angle_gamma   90.00
#
_symmetry.space_group_name_H-M   'P 1'
#
loop_
_entity.id
_entity.type
_entity.pdbx_description
1 polymer ?
#
loop_
_entity_poly.entity_id
_entity_poly.type
_entity_poly.pdbx_seq_one_letter_code
_entity_poly.pdbx_strand_id
1 'polypeptide(L)'
;MIYSYYSNSFILSCIVFDDDNTNEMEIFENLNSKGKELDTFDMIKNYVYNMVEDGIFNKNTELITREFNKYFNLENISKFKGKKEEQSKKYELFLFNYLTYKNSLSGLFKGKLQKNKKSILKVFKELNNRRKINIDEYRGVCNELGRYFSIYKNIYLTMAYNEKNSEYHPFREELTNLAHKDFSLLLFYIFDVYSGNAWNPSEQSFYFSDVEKLKSCLFEAEKWLVLLMQVKGTGQSFKENTFVRLIKYLKKFEKFENFKNDLPMMMKNWFAGKIEPNKEIENLLITSEFELPTKSQIVESIENSELKHDNIKLGKINSTLERGVEFFMSKNLTVEEWMKIIQIYKKQGIQIAEQEYRIIKAKQIKFSQFIKKRIKQKTYLVDNYGMKSLNRKKGSGRYKKRDDSDIPGIISDLTEEQKREIIEDWIKSQRDKKERNAISKIKSLNISMKARIISMHRTTFYKKPKVRRYKYNNLKNTVEEILKESKFIYGSRKISVLLKEKHMSINDRTLRHYLKRWGFIIKTRIKKRQAESKNINTKFKDLVKRNYNPTIDNIIATDVSYIPGLVEGNNYYLSAAISHKTKKIESWCLSKNNNSQLVIDTLNKINKSNFILHSDHGSQYSSNEVIELVKQMNCQTSMSRVGNSLDNREIEYFFSCLKGEYLNHINTNKMNIDEIYNHIDWYIDWYNNKRIQKILNWKTPATAGAII
;
A
#
# COMPACT_ATOMS: atom_id res chain seq x y z
N MET A 1 35.24 24.47 3.95
CA MET A 1 35.32 23.99 5.35
C MET A 1 34.54 24.86 6.33
N ILE A 2 34.58 26.20 6.22
CA ILE A 2 33.73 27.08 7.05
C ILE A 2 32.23 26.84 6.81
N TYR A 3 31.80 26.65 5.55
CA TYR A 3 30.38 26.41 5.22
C TYR A 3 29.81 25.06 5.68
N SER A 4 30.63 24.00 5.84
CA SER A 4 30.16 22.71 6.36
C SER A 4 30.03 22.69 7.88
N TYR A 5 30.72 23.62 8.56
CA TYR A 5 30.54 23.84 10.00
C TYR A 5 29.21 24.54 10.31
N TYR A 6 28.73 25.40 9.40
CA TYR A 6 27.46 26.12 9.52
C TYR A 6 26.24 25.42 8.92
N SER A 7 26.39 24.38 8.08
CA SER A 7 25.22 23.68 7.53
C SER A 7 24.47 22.85 8.56
N ASN A 8 25.12 22.46 9.66
CA ASN A 8 24.52 21.69 10.76
C ASN A 8 24.12 22.57 11.96
N SER A 9 24.49 23.85 11.94
CA SER A 9 24.22 24.81 13.01
C SER A 9 23.63 26.11 12.43
N PHE A 10 22.33 26.26 12.64
CA PHE A 10 21.82 27.45 13.33
C PHE A 10 21.94 28.79 12.57
N ILE A 11 20.98 29.08 11.67
CA ILE A 11 20.81 30.44 11.10
C ILE A 11 19.51 31.13 11.56
N LEU A 12 18.58 30.44 12.22
CA LEU A 12 17.28 31.04 12.56
C LEU A 12 17.21 31.70 13.94
N SER A 13 18.08 31.32 14.86
CA SER A 13 18.13 31.77 16.25
C SER A 13 18.64 33.19 16.49
N CYS A 14 19.10 33.86 15.44
CA CYS A 14 19.59 35.24 15.53
C CYS A 14 18.57 36.23 14.97
N ILE A 15 17.38 35.78 14.59
CA ILE A 15 16.29 36.66 14.24
C ILE A 15 15.50 36.89 15.52
N VAL A 16 15.74 38.04 16.15
CA VAL A 16 14.79 38.60 17.13
C VAL A 16 13.55 38.92 16.32
N PHE A 17 12.53 38.10 16.50
CA PHE A 17 11.23 38.40 15.93
C PHE A 17 10.54 39.35 16.90
N ASP A 18 10.49 40.63 16.53
CA ASP A 18 9.63 41.58 17.24
C ASP A 18 8.16 41.13 17.15
N ASP A 19 7.38 41.47 18.18
CA ASP A 19 6.05 40.93 18.53
C ASP A 19 4.98 40.83 17.41
N ASP A 20 5.19 41.45 16.24
CA ASP A 20 4.25 41.37 15.12
C ASP A 20 4.42 40.07 14.31
N ASN A 21 3.52 39.11 14.56
CA ASN A 21 3.36 37.87 13.79
C ASN A 21 3.31 38.06 12.26
N THR A 22 2.98 39.26 11.77
CA THR A 22 2.95 39.59 10.34
C THR A 22 4.35 39.75 9.78
N ASN A 23 5.24 40.47 10.50
CA ASN A 23 6.64 40.65 10.12
C ASN A 23 7.41 39.33 10.14
N GLU A 24 7.14 38.45 11.11
CA GLU A 24 7.81 37.15 11.19
C GLU A 24 7.47 36.23 10.02
N MET A 25 6.18 36.20 9.65
CA MET A 25 5.70 35.43 8.51
C MET A 25 6.31 35.96 7.21
N GLU A 26 6.42 37.28 7.07
CA GLU A 26 7.05 37.91 5.91
C GLU A 26 8.54 37.57 5.82
N ILE A 27 9.28 37.62 6.93
CA ILE A 27 10.69 37.19 6.99
C ILE A 27 10.82 35.71 6.63
N PHE A 28 9.94 34.86 7.16
CA PHE A 28 9.94 33.43 6.88
C PHE A 28 9.63 33.11 5.40
N GLU A 29 8.66 33.80 4.80
CA GLU A 29 8.31 33.70 3.39
C GLU A 29 9.45 34.22 2.50
N ASN A 30 10.11 35.31 2.90
CA ASN A 30 11.29 35.86 2.22
C ASN A 30 12.51 34.92 2.29
N LEU A 31 12.73 34.23 3.41
CA LEU A 31 13.80 33.23 3.51
C LEU A 31 13.48 31.99 2.67
N ASN A 32 12.21 31.60 2.59
CA ASN A 32 11.75 30.53 1.71
C ASN A 32 11.87 30.87 0.23
N SER A 33 11.53 32.09 -0.18
CA SER A 33 11.67 32.55 -1.56
C SER A 33 13.13 32.62 -2.02
N LYS A 34 14.05 32.87 -1.08
CA LYS A 34 15.51 32.79 -1.28
C LYS A 34 16.09 31.36 -1.18
N GLY A 35 15.24 30.34 -1.11
CA GLY A 35 15.63 28.93 -1.21
C GLY A 35 16.04 28.25 0.10
N LYS A 36 15.78 28.84 1.28
CA LYS A 36 16.11 28.21 2.58
C LYS A 36 15.14 27.09 3.01
N GLU A 37 13.96 26.98 2.37
CA GLU A 37 12.98 25.90 2.58
C GLU A 37 12.76 25.51 4.06
N LEU A 38 12.34 26.48 4.87
CA LEU A 38 12.01 26.36 6.28
C LEU A 38 10.57 25.85 6.46
N ASP A 39 10.34 25.01 7.47
CA ASP A 39 9.03 24.45 7.81
C ASP A 39 8.41 25.04 9.09
N THR A 40 7.16 24.66 9.38
CA THR A 40 6.41 25.18 10.55
C THR A 40 7.06 24.78 11.87
N PHE A 41 7.79 23.68 11.89
CA PHE A 41 8.53 23.23 13.07
C PHE A 41 9.77 24.10 13.29
N ASP A 42 10.44 24.56 12.22
CA ASP A 42 11.53 25.54 12.32
C ASP A 42 11.05 26.86 12.96
N MET A 43 9.84 27.31 12.65
CA MET A 43 9.24 28.50 13.27
C MET A 43 8.99 28.30 14.77
N ILE A 44 8.38 27.17 15.14
CA ILE A 44 8.10 26.84 16.54
C ILE A 44 9.40 26.65 17.32
N LYS A 45 10.36 25.94 16.74
CA LYS A 45 11.71 25.77 17.28
C LYS A 45 12.33 27.12 17.61
N ASN A 46 12.22 28.06 16.67
CA ASN A 46 12.74 29.41 16.85
C ASN A 46 12.03 30.17 17.97
N TYR A 47 10.70 30.10 18.00
CA TYR A 47 9.92 30.71 19.08
C TYR A 47 10.30 30.13 20.45
N VAL A 48 10.37 28.80 20.59
CA VAL A 48 10.72 28.14 21.85
C VAL A 48 12.16 28.48 22.26
N TYR A 49 13.08 28.70 21.32
CA TYR A 49 14.42 29.21 21.62
C TYR A 49 14.42 30.65 22.11
N ASN A 50 13.65 31.53 21.47
CA ASN A 50 13.52 32.94 21.86
C ASN A 50 12.80 33.12 23.20
N MET A 51 12.14 32.08 23.71
CA MET A 51 11.67 32.08 25.09
C MET A 51 12.84 32.06 26.09
N VAL A 52 14.03 31.55 25.75
CA VAL A 52 15.16 31.47 26.69
C VAL A 52 15.83 32.84 26.85
N GLU A 53 16.20 33.22 28.08
CA GLU A 53 16.93 34.48 28.30
C GLU A 53 18.24 34.56 27.50
N ASP A 54 18.49 35.68 26.80
CA ASP A 54 19.63 35.85 25.89
C ASP A 54 21.00 35.50 26.51
N GLY A 55 21.20 35.87 27.79
CA GLY A 55 22.41 35.56 28.53
C GLY A 55 22.58 34.07 28.85
N ILE A 56 21.48 33.35 29.06
CA ILE A 56 21.44 31.90 29.29
C ILE A 56 21.59 31.17 27.96
N PHE A 57 20.91 31.66 26.93
CA PHE A 57 20.91 31.13 25.59
C PHE A 57 22.34 31.10 25.03
N ASN A 58 23.04 32.25 25.03
CA ASN A 58 24.39 32.37 24.49
C ASN A 58 25.42 31.46 25.20
N LYS A 59 25.21 31.18 26.49
CA LYS A 59 26.08 30.27 27.26
C LYS A 59 25.76 28.79 27.04
N ASN A 60 24.57 28.45 26.56
CA ASN A 60 24.06 27.07 26.50
C ASN A 60 23.52 26.66 25.12
N THR A 61 23.91 27.36 24.04
CA THR A 61 23.39 27.17 22.68
C THR A 61 23.40 25.71 22.21
N GLU A 62 24.50 24.98 22.46
CA GLU A 62 24.64 23.57 22.08
C GLU A 62 23.66 22.67 22.87
N LEU A 63 23.54 22.91 24.18
CA LEU A 63 22.63 22.15 25.05
C LEU A 63 21.17 22.36 24.63
N ILE A 64 20.76 23.62 24.43
CA ILE A 64 19.41 23.99 24.01
C ILE A 64 19.06 23.34 22.67
N THR A 65 20.00 23.38 21.73
CA THR A 65 19.82 22.77 20.41
C THR A 65 19.72 21.26 20.48
N ARG A 66 20.54 20.62 21.31
CA ARG A 66 20.52 19.17 21.51
C ARG A 66 19.20 18.72 22.14
N GLU A 67 18.69 19.44 23.13
CA GLU A 67 17.43 19.11 23.81
C GLU A 67 16.22 19.18 22.86
N PHE A 68 16.16 20.17 21.97
CA PHE A 68 15.10 20.22 20.96
C PHE A 68 15.20 19.05 19.98
N ASN A 69 16.39 18.88 19.39
CA ASN A 69 16.63 17.89 18.35
C ASN A 69 16.48 16.45 18.87
N LYS A 70 16.60 16.23 20.19
CA LYS A 70 16.35 14.93 20.84
C LYS A 70 15.00 14.34 20.43
N TYR A 71 13.93 15.12 20.42
CA TYR A 71 12.58 14.63 20.13
C TYR A 71 12.21 14.74 18.64
N PHE A 72 12.71 15.76 17.95
CA PHE A 72 12.19 16.17 16.64
C PHE A 72 13.12 15.89 15.46
N ASN A 73 14.32 15.35 15.68
CA ASN A 73 15.19 14.96 14.57
C ASN A 73 14.65 13.69 13.87
N LEU A 74 14.20 13.85 12.61
CA LEU A 74 13.72 12.76 11.76
C LEU A 74 14.67 12.40 10.59
N GLU A 75 15.86 13.00 10.51
CA GLU A 75 16.78 12.85 9.36
C GLU A 75 17.19 11.39 9.09
N ASN A 76 17.12 10.52 10.10
CA ASN A 76 17.51 9.10 10.02
C ASN A 76 16.36 8.10 9.91
N ILE A 77 15.11 8.54 9.74
CA ILE A 77 13.97 7.62 9.68
C ILE A 77 13.84 7.05 8.26
N SER A 78 14.44 5.87 8.04
CA SER A 78 14.44 5.12 6.77
C SER A 78 13.04 4.89 6.14
N LYS A 79 11.97 4.90 6.98
CA LYS A 79 10.56 4.75 6.59
C LYS A 79 9.86 6.06 6.23
N PHE A 80 10.41 7.22 6.60
CA PHE A 80 9.82 8.55 6.36
C PHE A 80 10.18 9.05 4.95
N LYS A 81 9.66 8.38 3.91
CA LYS A 81 9.91 8.74 2.50
C LYS A 81 8.80 9.64 1.96
N GLY A 82 9.10 10.94 1.83
CA GLY A 82 8.25 11.93 1.17
C GLY A 82 9.06 13.15 0.72
N LYS A 83 8.56 13.93 -0.24
CA LYS A 83 9.18 15.22 -0.59
C LYS A 83 9.19 16.13 0.64
N LYS A 84 10.15 17.04 0.79
CA LYS A 84 10.24 17.97 1.94
C LYS A 84 8.92 18.71 2.21
N GLU A 85 8.17 19.05 1.16
CA GLU A 85 6.83 19.64 1.25
C GLU A 85 5.76 18.71 1.89
N GLU A 86 5.81 17.40 1.63
CA GLU A 86 4.95 16.42 2.31
C GLU A 86 5.32 16.27 3.79
N GLN A 87 6.59 16.46 4.13
CA GLN A 87 7.08 16.40 5.52
C GLN A 87 6.57 17.62 6.30
N SER A 88 6.71 18.83 5.76
CA SER A 88 6.15 20.07 6.33
C SER A 88 4.64 19.92 6.64
N LYS A 89 3.86 19.36 5.70
CA LYS A 89 2.42 19.14 5.88
C LYS A 89 2.11 18.16 7.01
N LYS A 90 2.94 17.15 7.23
CA LYS A 90 2.77 16.20 8.34
C LYS A 90 3.12 16.82 9.69
N TYR A 91 4.11 17.70 9.75
CA TYR A 91 4.42 18.47 10.97
C TYR A 91 3.34 19.49 11.29
N GLU A 92 2.84 20.22 10.29
CA GLU A 92 1.71 21.14 10.45
C GLU A 92 0.48 20.42 11.00
N LEU A 93 0.20 19.22 10.49
CA LEU A 93 -0.91 18.39 10.95
C LEU A 93 -0.72 17.92 12.40
N PHE A 94 0.49 17.51 12.78
CA PHE A 94 0.81 17.18 14.17
C PHE A 94 0.57 18.39 15.08
N LEU A 95 1.15 19.54 14.75
CA LEU A 95 1.06 20.76 15.56
C LEU A 95 -0.38 21.23 15.70
N PHE A 96 -1.13 21.21 14.60
CA PHE A 96 -2.56 21.51 14.62
C PHE A 96 -3.32 20.56 15.57
N ASN A 97 -3.06 19.25 15.51
CA ASN A 97 -3.70 18.27 16.39
C ASN A 97 -3.27 18.46 17.86
N TYR A 98 -1.99 18.72 18.12
CA TYR A 98 -1.48 19.01 19.46
C TYR A 98 -2.16 20.24 20.08
N LEU A 99 -2.21 21.36 19.35
CA LEU A 99 -2.86 22.59 19.81
C LEU A 99 -4.36 22.40 20.04
N THR A 100 -5.03 21.68 19.13
CA THR A 100 -6.44 21.35 19.26
C THR A 100 -6.69 20.50 20.51
N TYR A 101 -5.83 19.52 20.78
CA TYR A 101 -5.90 18.68 21.98
C TYR A 101 -5.66 19.49 23.25
N LYS A 102 -4.63 20.34 23.30
CA LYS A 102 -4.38 21.19 24.47
C LYS A 102 -5.55 22.13 24.74
N ASN A 103 -6.12 22.73 23.70
CA ASN A 103 -7.29 23.60 23.86
C ASN A 103 -8.55 22.81 24.27
N SER A 104 -8.70 21.55 23.86
CA SER A 104 -9.85 20.72 24.28
C SER A 104 -9.79 20.40 25.78
N LEU A 105 -8.59 20.29 26.35
CA LEU A 105 -8.38 20.10 27.78
C LEU A 105 -8.62 21.39 28.57
N SER A 106 -7.99 22.50 28.18
CA SER A 106 -7.86 23.67 29.05
C SER A 106 -8.82 24.82 28.72
N GLY A 107 -9.38 24.85 27.50
CA GLY A 107 -10.24 25.94 27.03
C GLY A 107 -9.54 27.31 26.95
N LEU A 108 -8.21 27.32 26.98
CA LEU A 108 -7.38 28.53 27.13
C LEU A 108 -7.48 29.50 25.95
N PHE A 109 -7.88 29.06 24.75
CA PHE A 109 -7.97 29.92 23.58
C PHE A 109 -9.35 29.91 22.92
N LYS A 110 -9.89 31.12 22.68
CA LYS A 110 -11.24 31.39 22.12
C LYS A 110 -11.28 31.58 20.60
N GLY A 111 -10.14 31.66 19.90
CA GLY A 111 -10.12 31.90 18.46
C GLY A 111 -10.17 30.65 17.58
N LYS A 112 -10.38 30.85 16.28
CA LYS A 112 -10.51 29.78 15.29
C LYS A 112 -9.13 29.30 14.81
N LEU A 113 -8.65 28.17 15.34
CA LEU A 113 -7.44 27.50 14.84
C LEU A 113 -7.67 26.98 13.41
N GLN A 114 -6.78 27.34 12.49
CA GLN A 114 -6.79 26.89 11.09
C GLN A 114 -5.54 26.07 10.76
N LYS A 115 -5.65 25.19 9.75
CA LYS A 115 -4.54 24.34 9.26
C LYS A 115 -3.55 25.11 8.37
N ASN A 116 -3.10 26.28 8.80
CA ASN A 116 -2.08 27.06 8.10
C ASN A 116 -1.01 27.54 9.09
N LYS A 117 0.20 27.80 8.58
CA LYS A 117 1.38 28.14 9.38
C LYS A 117 1.14 29.32 10.32
N LYS A 118 0.53 30.40 9.81
CA LYS A 118 0.26 31.64 10.57
C LYS A 118 -0.68 31.39 11.75
N SER A 119 -1.76 30.64 11.54
CA SER A 119 -2.70 30.31 12.62
C SER A 119 -2.10 29.37 13.65
N ILE A 120 -1.30 28.38 13.23
CA ILE A 120 -0.63 27.45 14.15
C ILE A 120 0.37 28.20 15.02
N LEU A 121 1.23 29.04 14.41
CA LEU A 121 2.21 29.84 15.15
C LEU A 121 1.52 30.73 16.18
N LYS A 122 0.51 31.51 15.77
CA LYS A 122 -0.21 32.42 16.65
C LYS A 122 -0.74 31.71 17.91
N VAL A 123 -1.45 30.59 17.72
CA VAL A 123 -2.05 29.85 18.83
C VAL A 123 -0.97 29.16 19.68
N PHE A 124 0.11 28.68 19.07
CA PHE A 124 1.25 28.12 19.80
C PHE A 124 1.86 29.16 20.73
N LYS A 125 2.04 30.41 20.27
CA LYS A 125 2.54 31.50 21.10
C LYS A 125 1.60 31.84 22.24
N GLU A 126 0.30 31.97 21.98
CA GLU A 126 -0.70 32.28 23.00
C GLU A 126 -0.76 31.22 24.12
N LEU A 127 -0.66 29.93 23.78
CA LEU A 127 -0.59 28.85 24.77
C LEU A 127 0.71 28.87 25.60
N ASN A 128 1.80 29.34 25.00
CA ASN A 128 3.13 29.40 25.60
C ASN A 128 3.54 30.85 25.88
N ASN A 129 2.58 31.73 26.16
CA ASN A 129 2.84 33.14 26.42
C ASN A 129 3.48 33.28 27.80
N ARG A 130 4.78 32.98 27.87
CA ARG A 130 5.58 33.07 29.09
C ARG A 130 6.64 34.15 28.90
N ARG A 131 6.96 34.82 30.01
CA ARG A 131 8.18 35.62 30.18
C ARG A 131 9.40 34.78 29.81
N LYS A 132 10.55 35.42 29.60
CA LYS A 132 11.80 34.69 29.34
C LYS A 132 11.99 33.56 30.37
N ILE A 133 12.17 32.33 29.88
CA ILE A 133 12.23 31.08 30.64
C ILE A 133 13.67 30.62 30.85
N ASN A 134 13.92 29.89 31.93
CA ASN A 134 15.23 29.27 32.17
C ASN A 134 15.38 27.93 31.40
N ILE A 135 16.55 27.30 31.51
CA ILE A 135 16.86 26.05 30.77
C ILE A 135 15.97 24.86 31.18
N ASP A 136 15.56 24.78 32.45
CA ASP A 136 14.74 23.68 32.96
C ASP A 136 13.27 23.84 32.55
N GLU A 137 12.77 25.07 32.54
CA GLU A 137 11.47 25.41 31.96
C GLU A 137 11.43 25.13 30.46
N TYR A 138 12.50 25.49 29.74
CA TYR A 138 12.67 25.17 28.32
C TYR A 138 12.63 23.65 28.07
N ARG A 139 13.37 22.87 28.87
CA ARG A 139 13.30 21.40 28.83
C ARG A 139 11.89 20.89 29.07
N GLY A 140 11.15 21.51 29.98
CA GLY A 140 9.74 21.21 30.24
C GLY A 140 8.87 21.35 28.99
N VAL A 141 9.00 22.46 28.25
CA VAL A 141 8.27 22.71 26.99
C VAL A 141 8.65 21.69 25.92
N CYS A 142 9.95 21.43 25.72
CA CYS A 142 10.41 20.43 24.75
C CYS A 142 9.93 19.02 25.09
N ASN A 143 9.94 18.67 26.38
CA ASN A 143 9.51 17.37 26.88
C ASN A 143 8.00 17.16 26.66
N GLU A 144 7.17 18.16 26.97
CA GLU A 144 5.73 18.12 26.75
C GLU A 144 5.40 17.96 25.26
N LEU A 145 6.01 18.77 24.39
CA LEU A 145 5.81 18.67 22.95
C LEU A 145 6.33 17.33 22.40
N GLY A 146 7.47 16.86 22.92
CA GLY A 146 8.12 15.61 22.55
C GLY A 146 7.29 14.37 22.90
N ARG A 147 6.58 14.39 24.04
CA ARG A 147 5.65 13.34 24.46
C ARG A 147 4.59 13.05 23.40
N TYR A 148 3.86 14.07 22.94
CA TYR A 148 2.81 13.89 21.92
C TYR A 148 3.39 13.61 20.54
N PHE A 149 4.55 14.20 20.24
CA PHE A 149 5.23 13.93 18.99
C PHE A 149 5.71 12.48 18.90
N SER A 150 6.12 11.86 20.01
CA SER A 150 6.47 10.43 20.03
C SER A 150 5.28 9.56 19.65
N ILE A 151 4.08 9.83 20.20
CA ILE A 151 2.85 9.14 19.81
C ILE A 151 2.60 9.31 18.29
N TYR A 152 2.66 10.56 17.81
CA TYR A 152 2.38 10.86 16.41
C TYR A 152 3.41 10.21 15.46
N LYS A 153 4.69 10.30 15.80
CA LYS A 153 5.82 9.70 15.08
C LYS A 153 5.66 8.20 14.98
N ASN A 154 5.40 7.52 16.10
CA ASN A 154 5.33 6.07 16.14
C ASN A 154 4.10 5.52 15.42
N ILE A 155 2.95 6.19 15.49
CA ILE A 155 1.71 5.71 14.88
C ILE A 155 1.62 6.11 13.39
N TYR A 156 1.89 7.38 13.05
CA TYR A 156 1.60 7.91 11.72
C TYR A 156 2.82 8.03 10.80
N LEU A 157 4.03 8.10 11.37
CA LEU A 157 5.25 8.31 10.58
C LEU A 157 6.06 7.03 10.37
N THR A 158 6.30 6.26 11.44
CA THR A 158 7.11 5.03 11.41
C THR A 158 6.28 3.75 11.36
N MET A 159 5.01 3.82 11.80
CA MET A 159 4.12 2.68 12.01
C MET A 159 4.75 1.62 12.93
N ALA A 160 5.41 2.08 14.01
CA ALA A 160 6.13 1.25 14.97
C ALA A 160 5.27 0.17 15.61
N TYR A 161 3.94 0.36 15.69
CA TYR A 161 3.01 -0.68 16.17
C TYR A 161 3.09 -2.00 15.38
N ASN A 162 3.61 -2.02 14.14
CA ASN A 162 3.85 -3.27 13.40
C ASN A 162 5.11 -4.02 13.85
N GLU A 163 6.02 -3.37 14.58
CA GLU A 163 7.29 -3.93 15.01
C GLU A 163 7.12 -4.70 16.33
N LYS A 164 7.56 -5.96 16.38
CA LYS A 164 7.33 -6.84 17.54
C LYS A 164 7.88 -6.28 18.86
N ASN A 165 8.96 -5.52 18.80
CA ASN A 165 9.66 -4.97 19.96
C ASN A 165 9.15 -3.58 20.36
N SER A 166 8.14 -3.04 19.67
CA SER A 166 7.57 -1.73 19.99
C SER A 166 6.58 -1.83 21.15
N GLU A 167 6.59 -0.83 22.04
CA GLU A 167 5.57 -0.65 23.08
C GLU A 167 4.15 -0.52 22.52
N TYR A 168 4.01 -0.13 21.24
CA TYR A 168 2.73 -0.03 20.56
C TYR A 168 2.27 -1.35 19.91
N HIS A 169 3.14 -2.37 19.86
CA HIS A 169 2.83 -3.67 19.26
C HIS A 169 1.61 -4.38 19.86
N PRO A 170 1.38 -4.35 21.18
CA PRO A 170 0.18 -4.93 21.78
C PRO A 170 -1.12 -4.37 21.21
N PHE A 171 -1.11 -3.14 20.69
CA PHE A 171 -2.27 -2.43 20.12
C PHE A 171 -2.30 -2.45 18.59
N ARG A 172 -1.44 -3.25 17.95
CA ARG A 172 -1.29 -3.27 16.49
C ARG A 172 -2.60 -3.57 15.77
N GLU A 173 -3.46 -4.36 16.40
CA GLU A 173 -4.66 -4.85 15.75
C GLU A 173 -5.70 -3.75 15.61
N GLU A 174 -5.90 -2.99 16.68
CA GLU A 174 -6.80 -1.86 16.79
C GLU A 174 -6.25 -0.63 16.05
N LEU A 175 -4.93 -0.38 16.16
CA LEU A 175 -4.27 0.74 15.48
C LEU A 175 -4.22 0.58 13.95
N THR A 176 -4.41 -0.64 13.42
CA THR A 176 -4.41 -0.88 11.97
C THR A 176 -5.43 -0.02 11.22
N ASN A 177 -6.63 0.16 11.80
CA ASN A 177 -7.70 0.95 11.20
C ASN A 177 -7.76 2.39 11.77
N LEU A 178 -7.19 2.62 12.95
CA LEU A 178 -7.17 3.93 13.62
C LEU A 178 -5.96 4.81 13.28
N ALA A 179 -4.97 4.30 12.53
CA ALA A 179 -3.82 5.05 12.02
C ALA A 179 -4.19 6.08 10.91
N HIS A 180 -5.37 6.69 11.02
CA HIS A 180 -5.82 7.84 10.24
C HIS A 180 -5.63 9.14 11.04
N LYS A 181 -5.27 10.22 10.36
CA LYS A 181 -4.93 11.52 10.97
C LYS A 181 -6.02 12.12 11.87
N ASP A 182 -7.27 11.78 11.61
CA ASP A 182 -8.41 12.34 12.36
C ASP A 182 -8.49 11.77 13.78
N PHE A 183 -7.85 10.62 14.06
CA PHE A 183 -7.88 9.96 15.37
C PHE A 183 -6.76 10.41 16.31
N SER A 184 -5.86 11.31 15.90
CA SER A 184 -4.70 11.69 16.74
C SER A 184 -5.13 12.30 18.07
N LEU A 185 -6.21 13.09 18.08
CA LEU A 185 -6.75 13.71 19.30
C LEU A 185 -7.20 12.64 20.31
N LEU A 186 -7.91 11.62 19.83
CA LEU A 186 -8.40 10.54 20.67
C LEU A 186 -7.24 9.71 21.23
N LEU A 187 -6.23 9.43 20.39
CA LEU A 187 -5.04 8.69 20.82
C LEU A 187 -4.23 9.46 21.87
N PHE A 188 -4.04 10.78 21.70
CA PHE A 188 -3.40 11.62 22.71
C PHE A 188 -4.13 11.55 24.05
N TYR A 189 -5.46 11.64 24.02
CA TYR A 189 -6.27 11.58 25.24
C TYR A 189 -6.19 10.22 25.94
N ILE A 190 -6.48 9.13 25.22
CA ILE A 190 -6.51 7.79 25.80
C ILE A 190 -5.13 7.42 26.34
N PHE A 191 -4.05 7.75 25.61
CA PHE A 191 -2.70 7.44 26.06
C PHE A 191 -2.31 8.30 27.27
N ASP A 192 -2.76 9.55 27.38
CA ASP A 192 -2.56 10.35 28.58
C ASP A 192 -3.24 9.73 29.80
N VAL A 193 -4.50 9.28 29.66
CA VAL A 193 -5.24 8.62 30.76
C VAL A 193 -4.52 7.36 31.24
N TYR A 194 -4.12 6.47 30.32
CA TYR A 194 -3.52 5.18 30.68
C TYR A 194 -2.02 5.21 30.94
N SER A 195 -1.30 6.27 30.52
CA SER A 195 0.09 6.46 30.92
C SER A 195 0.22 7.11 32.30
N GLY A 196 -0.76 7.90 32.75
CA GLY A 196 -0.74 8.48 34.10
C GLY A 196 0.53 9.30 34.41
N ASN A 197 1.12 9.93 33.40
CA ASN A 197 2.42 10.64 33.41
C ASN A 197 3.69 9.78 33.34
N ALA A 198 3.58 8.47 33.10
CA ALA A 198 4.72 7.58 32.88
C ALA A 198 5.32 7.72 31.47
N TRP A 199 5.64 8.96 31.09
CA TRP A 199 6.44 9.28 29.91
C TRP A 199 7.90 9.34 30.35
N ASN A 200 8.77 8.53 29.74
CA ASN A 200 10.21 8.56 29.97
C ASN A 200 10.87 9.47 28.92
N PRO A 201 11.32 10.68 29.28
CA PRO A 201 11.91 11.61 28.31
C PRO A 201 13.23 11.09 27.72
N SER A 202 13.97 10.26 28.45
CA SER A 202 15.25 9.71 28.02
C SER A 202 15.07 8.64 26.96
N GLU A 203 14.13 7.71 27.17
CA GLU A 203 13.82 6.62 26.25
C GLU A 203 12.81 7.00 25.16
N GLN A 204 12.12 8.14 25.32
CA GLN A 204 11.02 8.60 24.47
C GLN A 204 9.86 7.59 24.38
N SER A 205 9.63 6.89 25.49
CA SER A 205 8.72 5.75 25.63
C SER A 205 7.60 6.04 26.64
N PHE A 206 6.50 5.31 26.50
CA PHE A 206 5.39 5.32 27.45
C PHE A 206 5.31 4.00 28.19
N TYR A 207 5.04 4.08 29.49
CA TYR A 207 4.56 2.94 30.25
C TYR A 207 3.05 3.03 30.42
N PHE A 208 2.33 2.00 30.00
CA PHE A 208 0.87 1.94 30.11
C PHE A 208 0.46 1.10 31.32
N SER A 209 -0.34 1.69 32.21
CA SER A 209 -0.74 1.05 33.48
C SER A 209 -1.73 -0.10 33.30
N ASP A 210 -2.56 -0.08 32.25
CA ASP A 210 -3.59 -1.11 31.99
C ASP A 210 -3.80 -1.32 30.49
N VAL A 211 -3.04 -2.28 29.93
CA VAL A 211 -3.00 -2.57 28.50
C VAL A 211 -4.34 -3.09 27.97
N GLU A 212 -5.08 -3.89 28.76
CA GLU A 212 -6.33 -4.51 28.29
C GLU A 212 -7.49 -3.51 28.22
N LYS A 213 -7.57 -2.58 29.18
CA LYS A 213 -8.57 -1.50 29.11
C LYS A 213 -8.24 -0.49 28.02
N LEU A 214 -6.97 -0.19 27.82
CA LEU A 214 -6.50 0.61 26.68
C LEU A 214 -6.90 -0.02 25.34
N LYS A 215 -6.64 -1.33 25.15
CA LYS A 215 -7.12 -2.08 23.98
C LYS A 215 -8.63 -1.99 23.82
N SER A 216 -9.38 -2.12 24.90
CA SER A 216 -10.85 -2.02 24.88
C SER A 216 -11.34 -0.64 24.40
N CYS A 217 -10.69 0.45 24.83
CA CYS A 217 -10.98 1.79 24.31
C CYS A 217 -10.69 1.92 22.81
N LEU A 218 -9.54 1.43 22.37
CA LEU A 218 -9.16 1.44 20.95
C LEU A 218 -10.11 0.59 20.12
N PHE A 219 -10.51 -0.57 20.63
CA PHE A 219 -11.47 -1.46 19.99
C PHE A 219 -12.83 -0.81 19.79
N GLU A 220 -13.38 -0.12 20.80
CA GLU A 220 -14.67 0.57 20.64
C GLU A 220 -14.58 1.72 19.61
N ALA A 221 -13.45 2.43 19.53
CA ALA A 221 -13.22 3.43 18.49
C ALA A 221 -13.10 2.81 17.08
N GLU A 222 -12.38 1.69 16.95
CA GLU A 222 -12.24 0.95 15.69
C GLU A 222 -13.59 0.42 15.22
N LYS A 223 -14.32 -0.25 16.11
CA LYS A 223 -15.66 -0.79 15.84
C LYS A 223 -16.61 0.30 15.38
N TRP A 224 -16.61 1.44 16.06
CA TRP A 224 -17.40 2.60 15.67
C TRP A 224 -17.06 3.09 14.26
N LEU A 225 -15.77 3.31 13.96
CA LEU A 225 -15.28 3.69 12.64
C LEU A 225 -15.74 2.74 11.54
N VAL A 226 -15.49 1.44 11.76
CA VAL A 226 -15.74 0.40 10.76
C VAL A 226 -17.23 0.24 10.46
N LEU A 227 -18.08 0.19 11.49
CA LEU A 227 -19.52 0.04 11.31
C LEU A 227 -20.13 1.27 10.67
N LEU A 228 -19.70 2.47 11.09
CA LEU A 228 -20.19 3.71 10.51
C LEU A 228 -19.83 3.81 9.02
N MET A 229 -18.59 3.50 8.64
CA MET A 229 -18.17 3.49 7.23
C MET A 229 -18.91 2.44 6.41
N GLN A 230 -19.23 1.27 6.99
CA GLN A 230 -20.00 0.23 6.33
C GLN A 230 -21.43 0.69 5.99
N VAL A 231 -22.08 1.44 6.89
CA VAL A 231 -23.46 1.91 6.68
C VAL A 231 -23.51 3.19 5.85
N LYS A 232 -22.63 4.16 6.13
CA LYS A 232 -22.68 5.51 5.54
C LYS A 232 -21.83 5.67 4.27
N GLY A 233 -20.87 4.78 4.01
CA GLY A 233 -19.94 4.88 2.88
C GLY A 233 -18.77 5.85 3.11
N THR A 234 -17.94 6.05 2.08
CA THR A 234 -16.78 6.97 2.16
C THR A 234 -17.13 8.38 1.70
N GLY A 235 -16.54 9.39 2.36
CA GLY A 235 -16.66 10.79 1.92
C GLY A 235 -16.66 11.84 3.03
N GLN A 236 -16.83 11.44 4.29
CA GLN A 236 -16.74 12.36 5.41
C GLN A 236 -15.40 12.19 6.13
N SER A 237 -14.54 13.21 6.09
CA SER A 237 -13.50 13.33 7.12
C SER A 237 -14.20 13.40 8.46
N PHE A 238 -13.75 12.61 9.44
CA PHE A 238 -14.28 12.73 10.79
C PHE A 238 -13.96 14.14 11.26
N LYS A 239 -15.01 14.96 11.47
CA LYS A 239 -14.82 16.35 11.86
C LYS A 239 -14.09 16.36 13.19
N GLU A 240 -13.01 17.13 13.31
CA GLU A 240 -12.22 17.28 14.54
C GLU A 240 -13.09 17.59 15.76
N ASN A 241 -14.20 18.32 15.54
CA ASN A 241 -15.19 18.64 16.54
C ASN A 241 -15.79 17.41 17.24
N THR A 242 -15.91 16.27 16.55
CA THR A 242 -16.44 15.02 17.11
C THR A 242 -15.55 14.51 18.24
N PHE A 243 -14.23 14.45 18.02
CA PHE A 243 -13.29 14.00 19.05
C PHE A 243 -13.10 15.04 20.15
N VAL A 244 -13.13 16.33 19.83
CA VAL A 244 -13.11 17.40 20.84
C VAL A 244 -14.31 17.29 21.78
N ARG A 245 -15.52 17.03 21.25
CA ARG A 245 -16.73 16.80 22.04
C ARG A 245 -16.59 15.57 22.94
N LEU A 246 -16.10 14.45 22.41
CA LEU A 246 -15.83 13.25 23.19
C LEU A 246 -14.83 13.51 24.33
N ILE A 247 -13.71 14.17 24.06
CA ILE A 247 -12.70 14.48 25.08
C ILE A 247 -13.29 15.38 26.16
N LYS A 248 -14.03 16.43 25.79
CA LYS A 248 -14.71 17.31 26.75
C LYS A 248 -15.76 16.57 27.58
N TYR A 249 -16.49 15.65 26.96
CA TYR A 249 -17.44 14.78 27.65
C TYR A 249 -16.70 13.90 28.68
N LEU A 250 -15.69 13.14 28.25
CA LEU A 250 -14.94 12.22 29.11
C LEU A 250 -14.23 12.94 30.26
N LYS A 251 -13.69 14.13 30.01
CA LYS A 251 -13.01 14.96 31.00
C LYS A 251 -13.89 15.34 32.20
N LYS A 252 -15.21 15.44 32.02
CA LYS A 252 -16.13 15.69 33.14
C LYS A 252 -16.11 14.57 34.18
N PHE A 253 -15.73 13.37 33.77
CA PHE A 253 -15.73 12.17 34.59
C PHE A 253 -14.34 11.75 35.05
N GLU A 254 -13.29 12.45 34.62
CA GLU A 254 -11.90 12.07 34.89
C GLU A 254 -11.55 12.08 36.39
N LYS A 255 -12.33 12.80 37.21
CA LYS A 255 -12.19 12.85 38.68
C LYS A 255 -12.82 11.66 39.41
N PHE A 256 -13.61 10.82 38.76
CA PHE A 256 -14.22 9.66 39.40
C PHE A 256 -13.19 8.53 39.61
N GLU A 257 -13.25 7.87 40.78
CA GLU A 257 -12.29 6.87 41.23
C GLU A 257 -12.14 5.68 40.26
N ASN A 258 -13.25 5.28 39.60
CA ASN A 258 -13.28 4.19 38.62
C ASN A 258 -13.19 4.65 37.16
N PHE A 259 -12.83 5.91 36.89
CA PHE A 259 -12.86 6.47 35.53
C PHE A 259 -12.11 5.61 34.50
N LYS A 260 -10.88 5.16 34.81
CA LYS A 260 -10.11 4.29 33.91
C LYS A 260 -10.81 2.96 33.63
N ASN A 261 -11.55 2.43 34.61
CA ASN A 261 -12.29 1.18 34.48
C ASN A 261 -13.52 1.36 33.58
N ASP A 262 -14.19 2.49 33.72
CA ASP A 262 -15.44 2.79 33.02
C ASP A 262 -15.24 3.40 31.64
N LEU A 263 -14.04 3.94 31.35
CA LEU A 263 -13.71 4.64 30.12
C LEU A 263 -14.10 3.89 28.82
N PRO A 264 -13.83 2.57 28.65
CA PRO A 264 -14.30 1.83 27.48
C PRO A 264 -15.83 1.83 27.34
N MET A 265 -16.55 1.63 28.44
CA MET A 265 -18.01 1.64 28.45
C MET A 265 -18.58 3.03 28.16
N MET A 266 -17.96 4.06 28.71
CA MET A 266 -18.34 5.46 28.45
C MET A 266 -18.17 5.82 26.98
N MET A 267 -17.05 5.45 26.36
CA MET A 267 -16.82 5.65 24.92
C MET A 267 -17.87 4.91 24.09
N LYS A 268 -18.14 3.63 24.40
CA LYS A 268 -19.16 2.83 23.74
C LYS A 268 -20.54 3.48 23.82
N ASN A 269 -20.95 3.96 24.99
CA ASN A 269 -22.25 4.60 25.18
C ASN A 269 -22.33 5.94 24.44
N TRP A 270 -21.24 6.72 24.43
CA TRP A 270 -21.16 7.96 23.67
C TRP A 270 -21.26 7.73 22.17
N PHE A 271 -20.48 6.79 21.62
CA PHE A 271 -20.57 6.43 20.20
C PHE A 271 -21.93 5.88 19.82
N ALA A 272 -22.61 5.15 20.71
CA ALA A 272 -23.93 4.60 20.47
C ALA A 272 -25.08 5.60 20.64
N GLY A 273 -24.81 6.87 21.01
CA GLY A 273 -25.85 7.85 21.30
C GLY A 273 -26.73 7.49 22.51
N LYS A 274 -26.26 6.59 23.39
CA LYS A 274 -27.04 6.07 24.54
C LYS A 274 -26.89 6.89 25.82
N ILE A 275 -26.47 8.14 25.69
CA ILE A 275 -26.29 9.04 26.83
C ILE A 275 -27.52 9.92 26.92
N GLU A 276 -28.18 9.91 28.07
CA GLU A 276 -29.32 10.79 28.31
C GLU A 276 -28.83 12.25 28.36
N PRO A 277 -29.36 13.15 27.53
CA PRO A 277 -28.94 14.54 27.50
C PRO A 277 -29.38 15.24 28.78
N ASN A 278 -28.46 16.01 29.36
CA ASN A 278 -28.78 17.02 30.35
C ASN A 278 -28.18 18.37 29.90
N LYS A 279 -28.61 19.46 30.55
CA LYS A 279 -28.21 20.84 30.20
C LYS A 279 -26.69 21.02 30.10
N GLU A 280 -25.90 20.23 30.83
CA GLU A 280 -24.46 20.38 30.87
C GLU A 280 -23.70 19.60 29.79
N ILE A 281 -24.26 18.52 29.24
CA ILE A 281 -23.56 17.64 28.27
C ILE A 281 -24.21 17.59 26.89
N GLU A 282 -25.40 18.14 26.70
CA GLU A 282 -26.14 18.13 25.43
C GLU A 282 -25.29 18.61 24.25
N ASN A 283 -24.56 19.72 24.42
CA ASN A 283 -23.67 20.29 23.40
C ASN A 283 -22.41 19.44 23.11
N LEU A 284 -22.14 18.43 23.93
CA LEU A 284 -20.99 17.52 23.82
C LEU A 284 -21.38 16.16 23.24
N LEU A 285 -22.66 15.90 23.00
CA LEU A 285 -23.10 14.64 22.45
C LEU A 285 -22.75 14.52 20.96
N ILE A 286 -22.55 13.28 20.55
CA ILE A 286 -22.40 12.92 19.14
C ILE A 286 -23.73 13.20 18.43
N THR A 287 -23.66 13.63 17.16
CA THR A 287 -24.86 13.80 16.36
C THR A 287 -25.30 12.46 15.78
N SER A 288 -26.59 12.27 15.53
CA SER A 288 -27.18 11.06 14.95
C SER A 288 -26.54 10.60 13.63
N GLU A 289 -25.95 11.53 12.88
CA GLU A 289 -25.14 11.24 11.69
C GLU A 289 -23.95 10.30 11.96
N PHE A 290 -23.34 10.43 13.14
CA PHE A 290 -22.12 9.75 13.55
C PHE A 290 -22.37 8.68 14.63
N GLU A 291 -23.62 8.40 15.01
CA GLU A 291 -23.93 7.34 15.97
C GLU A 291 -23.59 5.94 15.44
N LEU A 292 -23.31 5.01 16.36
CA LEU A 292 -23.10 3.60 16.06
C LEU A 292 -24.34 3.06 15.33
N PRO A 293 -24.20 2.51 14.11
CA PRO A 293 -25.36 2.05 13.37
C PRO A 293 -26.12 0.94 14.09
N THR A 294 -27.44 0.94 13.92
CA THR A 294 -28.31 -0.11 14.47
C THR A 294 -28.11 -1.42 13.72
N LYS A 295 -28.49 -2.53 14.36
CA LYS A 295 -28.43 -3.87 13.75
C LYS A 295 -29.16 -3.92 12.40
N SER A 296 -30.33 -3.29 12.32
CA SER A 296 -31.13 -3.23 11.08
C SER A 296 -30.40 -2.49 9.96
N GLN A 297 -29.79 -1.33 10.26
CA GLN A 297 -29.01 -0.56 9.27
C GLN A 297 -27.79 -1.32 8.76
N ILE A 298 -27.14 -2.10 9.63
CA ILE A 298 -26.00 -2.94 9.26
C ILE A 298 -26.46 -4.08 8.34
N VAL A 299 -27.54 -4.77 8.71
CA VAL A 299 -28.12 -5.87 7.89
C VAL A 299 -28.54 -5.34 6.52
N GLU A 300 -29.25 -4.21 6.46
CA GLU A 300 -29.66 -3.58 5.21
C GLU A 300 -28.46 -3.16 4.34
N SER A 301 -27.38 -2.63 4.95
CA SER A 301 -26.14 -2.32 4.23
C SER A 301 -25.49 -3.57 3.61
N ILE A 302 -25.43 -4.68 4.36
CA ILE A 302 -24.83 -5.94 3.91
C ILE A 302 -25.67 -6.61 2.82
N GLU A 303 -27.01 -6.64 2.98
CA GLU A 303 -27.94 -7.24 2.02
C GLU A 303 -27.91 -6.54 0.65
N ASN A 304 -27.69 -5.22 0.64
CA ASN A 304 -27.57 -4.44 -0.59
C ASN A 304 -26.23 -4.65 -1.36
N SER A 305 -25.35 -5.55 -0.90
CA SER A 305 -24.16 -6.07 -1.62
C SER A 305 -23.12 -5.04 -2.08
N GLU A 306 -23.15 -3.81 -1.57
CA GLU A 306 -22.09 -2.82 -1.81
C GLU A 306 -21.16 -2.75 -0.59
N LEU A 307 -20.04 -3.47 -0.65
CA LEU A 307 -18.89 -3.09 0.17
C LEU A 307 -18.41 -1.72 -0.31
N LYS A 308 -18.79 -0.67 0.41
CA LYS A 308 -18.54 0.73 -0.01
C LYS A 308 -17.09 1.19 0.17
N HIS A 309 -16.13 0.31 0.50
CA HIS A 309 -14.73 0.70 0.66
C HIS A 309 -13.69 -0.40 0.41
N ASP A 310 -12.69 -0.08 -0.42
CA ASP A 310 -11.55 -0.95 -0.74
C ASP A 310 -10.40 -0.91 0.29
N ASN A 311 -10.33 0.10 1.19
CA ASN A 311 -9.18 0.26 2.12
C ASN A 311 -9.44 -0.14 3.58
N ILE A 312 -10.64 -0.62 3.94
CA ILE A 312 -10.82 -1.30 5.24
C ILE A 312 -10.38 -2.75 5.00
N LYS A 313 -9.45 -3.26 5.81
CA LYS A 313 -9.10 -4.69 5.79
C LYS A 313 -10.29 -5.50 6.30
N LEU A 314 -11.24 -5.79 5.42
CA LEU A 314 -12.48 -6.53 5.67
C LEU A 314 -12.28 -7.94 6.20
N GLY A 315 -11.09 -8.53 6.01
CA GLY A 315 -10.73 -9.81 6.62
C GLY A 315 -10.91 -9.84 8.15
N LYS A 316 -10.93 -8.67 8.82
CA LYS A 316 -11.20 -8.56 10.27
C LYS A 316 -12.66 -8.25 10.64
N ILE A 317 -13.49 -7.73 9.74
CA ILE A 317 -14.94 -7.66 9.99
C ILE A 317 -15.48 -9.08 10.13
N ASN A 318 -14.95 -10.02 9.34
CA ASN A 318 -15.22 -11.44 9.52
C ASN A 318 -14.78 -11.93 10.89
N SER A 319 -13.55 -11.73 11.37
CA SER A 319 -13.15 -12.21 12.71
C SER A 319 -13.90 -11.55 13.88
N THR A 320 -14.37 -10.31 13.71
CA THR A 320 -15.11 -9.55 14.72
C THR A 320 -16.60 -9.92 14.74
N LEU A 321 -17.18 -10.25 13.59
CA LEU A 321 -18.51 -10.86 13.46
C LEU A 321 -18.48 -12.36 13.81
N GLU A 322 -17.42 -13.09 13.47
CA GLU A 322 -17.27 -14.55 13.66
C GLU A 322 -17.33 -14.93 15.14
N ARG A 323 -16.76 -14.12 16.06
CA ARG A 323 -16.92 -14.35 17.51
C ARG A 323 -18.37 -14.30 17.99
N GLY A 324 -19.27 -13.60 17.30
CA GLY A 324 -20.71 -13.53 17.62
C GLY A 324 -21.62 -14.33 16.68
N VAL A 325 -21.15 -14.69 15.48
CA VAL A 325 -21.97 -15.23 14.39
C VAL A 325 -21.65 -16.69 14.07
N GLU A 326 -20.45 -17.21 14.37
CA GLU A 326 -20.16 -18.65 14.17
C GLU A 326 -21.05 -19.56 15.02
N PHE A 327 -21.54 -19.09 16.16
CA PHE A 327 -22.47 -19.83 17.01
C PHE A 327 -23.86 -20.07 16.34
N PHE A 328 -24.21 -19.31 15.30
CA PHE A 328 -25.57 -19.30 14.73
C PHE A 328 -25.69 -19.81 13.28
N MET A 329 -24.60 -20.16 12.60
CA MET A 329 -24.63 -20.37 11.14
C MET A 329 -23.86 -21.61 10.65
N SER A 330 -24.06 -22.78 11.26
CA SER A 330 -23.69 -24.06 10.62
C SER A 330 -24.90 -24.72 9.94
N LYS A 331 -24.82 -24.94 8.62
CA LYS A 331 -25.95 -25.32 7.73
C LYS A 331 -26.51 -26.74 7.87
N ASN A 332 -26.12 -27.48 8.91
CA ASN A 332 -26.32 -28.93 8.94
C ASN A 332 -27.17 -29.45 10.12
N LEU A 333 -27.82 -28.59 10.91
CA LEU A 333 -28.78 -29.05 11.94
C LEU A 333 -30.21 -28.64 11.58
N THR A 334 -31.17 -29.48 11.96
CA THR A 334 -32.60 -29.18 11.85
C THR A 334 -33.01 -28.08 12.84
N VAL A 335 -34.19 -27.48 12.63
CA VAL A 335 -34.69 -26.38 13.45
C VAL A 335 -34.90 -26.80 14.91
N GLU A 336 -35.37 -28.02 15.16
CA GLU A 336 -35.56 -28.56 16.52
C GLU A 336 -34.23 -28.81 17.25
N GLU A 337 -33.21 -29.28 16.54
CA GLU A 337 -31.87 -29.49 17.10
C GLU A 337 -31.18 -28.15 17.43
N TRP A 338 -31.40 -27.14 16.59
CA TRP A 338 -30.98 -25.77 16.89
C TRP A 338 -31.67 -25.21 18.12
N MET A 339 -32.99 -25.41 18.25
CA MET A 339 -33.75 -24.97 19.43
C MET A 339 -33.25 -25.63 20.72
N LYS A 340 -32.86 -26.91 20.65
CA LYS A 340 -32.28 -27.64 21.78
C LYS A 340 -30.91 -27.08 22.20
N ILE A 341 -30.01 -26.81 21.25
CA ILE A 341 -28.70 -26.19 21.53
C ILE A 341 -28.86 -24.77 22.09
N ILE A 342 -29.81 -24.00 21.56
CA ILE A 342 -30.10 -22.64 22.04
C ILE A 342 -30.67 -22.65 23.47
N GLN A 343 -31.53 -23.62 23.82
CA GLN A 343 -32.01 -23.78 25.19
C GLN A 343 -30.90 -24.16 26.17
N ILE A 344 -29.99 -25.06 25.77
CA ILE A 344 -28.84 -25.45 26.59
C ILE A 344 -27.91 -24.26 26.79
N TYR A 345 -27.61 -23.49 25.73
CA TYR A 345 -26.84 -22.26 25.84
C TYR A 345 -27.44 -21.26 26.84
N LYS A 346 -28.75 -21.02 26.75
CA LYS A 346 -29.44 -20.08 27.65
C LYS A 346 -29.43 -20.52 29.13
N LYS A 347 -29.40 -21.83 29.40
CA LYS A 347 -29.46 -22.36 30.77
C LYS A 347 -28.10 -22.66 31.39
N GLN A 348 -27.12 -23.07 30.59
CA GLN A 348 -25.87 -23.70 31.07
C GLN A 348 -24.60 -23.08 30.48
N GLY A 349 -24.72 -22.06 29.63
CA GLY A 349 -23.59 -21.34 29.07
C GLY A 349 -22.92 -22.03 27.87
N ILE A 350 -21.90 -21.38 27.33
CA ILE A 350 -21.40 -21.65 25.98
C ILE A 350 -20.61 -22.96 25.84
N GLN A 351 -19.86 -23.35 26.88
CA GLN A 351 -19.00 -24.54 26.86
C GLN A 351 -19.79 -25.84 26.73
N ILE A 352 -20.92 -25.96 27.44
CA ILE A 352 -21.77 -27.16 27.43
C ILE A 352 -22.59 -27.25 26.13
N ALA A 353 -23.07 -26.12 25.62
CA ALA A 353 -23.76 -26.06 24.34
C ALA A 353 -22.88 -26.48 23.16
N GLU A 354 -21.57 -26.18 23.21
CA GLU A 354 -20.60 -26.57 22.20
C GLU A 354 -20.33 -28.09 22.19
N GLN A 355 -20.26 -28.73 23.36
CA GLN A 355 -20.09 -30.18 23.45
C GLN A 355 -21.27 -30.93 22.82
N GLU A 356 -22.51 -30.48 23.08
CA GLU A 356 -23.69 -31.14 22.52
C GLU A 356 -23.87 -30.93 21.01
N TYR A 357 -23.46 -29.77 20.50
CA TYR A 357 -23.37 -29.53 19.07
C TYR A 357 -22.47 -30.57 18.36
N ARG A 358 -21.32 -30.89 18.94
CA ARG A 358 -20.35 -31.85 18.37
C ARG A 358 -20.91 -33.28 18.32
N ILE A 359 -21.68 -33.68 19.33
CA ILE A 359 -22.32 -35.01 19.41
C ILE A 359 -23.41 -35.18 18.33
N ILE A 360 -24.24 -34.16 18.11
CA ILE A 360 -25.32 -34.20 17.10
C ILE A 360 -24.72 -34.27 15.68
N LYS A 361 -23.67 -33.49 15.42
CA LYS A 361 -22.96 -33.49 14.13
C LYS A 361 -22.35 -34.87 13.79
N ALA A 362 -21.84 -35.59 14.79
CA ALA A 362 -21.25 -36.91 14.59
C ALA A 362 -22.27 -37.97 14.13
N LYS A 363 -23.56 -37.82 14.45
CA LYS A 363 -24.64 -38.77 14.05
C LYS A 363 -25.02 -38.69 12.56
N GLN A 364 -24.80 -37.57 11.88
CA GLN A 364 -25.06 -37.42 10.43
C GLN A 364 -24.11 -38.24 9.52
N ILE A 365 -22.98 -38.68 10.07
CA ILE A 365 -21.97 -39.51 9.38
C ILE A 365 -22.55 -40.88 8.92
N LYS A 366 -23.72 -41.29 9.42
CA LYS A 366 -24.46 -42.50 8.97
C LYS A 366 -25.02 -42.47 7.52
N PHE A 367 -24.99 -41.36 6.77
CA PHE A 367 -25.64 -41.27 5.43
C PHE A 367 -24.82 -41.84 4.24
N SER A 368 -23.83 -42.68 4.54
CA SER A 368 -23.21 -43.65 3.62
C SER A 368 -24.22 -44.46 2.78
N GLN A 369 -25.51 -44.48 3.13
CA GLN A 369 -26.63 -44.99 2.32
C GLN A 369 -26.76 -44.34 0.94
N PHE A 370 -26.31 -43.10 0.75
CA PHE A 370 -26.51 -42.36 -0.51
C PHE A 370 -25.49 -42.74 -1.60
N ILE A 371 -24.26 -43.05 -1.22
CA ILE A 371 -23.22 -43.55 -2.12
C ILE A 371 -23.62 -44.94 -2.67
N LYS A 372 -24.14 -45.82 -1.80
CA LYS A 372 -24.68 -47.13 -2.19
C LYS A 372 -25.80 -47.05 -3.23
N LYS A 373 -26.59 -45.97 -3.23
CA LYS A 373 -27.71 -45.76 -4.18
C LYS A 373 -27.25 -45.32 -5.57
N ARG A 374 -26.09 -44.66 -5.69
CA ARG A 374 -25.57 -44.16 -6.97
C ARG A 374 -24.63 -45.13 -7.67
N ILE A 375 -23.93 -45.99 -6.91
CA ILE A 375 -23.29 -47.20 -7.47
C ILE A 375 -24.35 -48.12 -8.11
N LYS A 376 -25.57 -48.14 -7.55
CA LYS A 376 -26.73 -48.84 -8.12
C LYS A 376 -27.28 -48.21 -9.42
N GLN A 377 -26.91 -46.98 -9.78
CA GLN A 377 -27.33 -46.33 -11.03
C GLN A 377 -26.37 -46.73 -12.17
N LYS A 378 -26.82 -47.78 -12.87
CA LYS A 378 -26.10 -48.69 -13.78
C LYS A 378 -25.30 -48.11 -14.96
N THR A 379 -25.29 -46.80 -15.22
CA THR A 379 -24.63 -46.25 -16.42
C THR A 379 -23.11 -46.16 -16.28
N TYR A 380 -22.58 -45.82 -15.10
CA TYR A 380 -21.14 -45.62 -14.94
C TYR A 380 -20.32 -46.93 -14.94
N LEU A 381 -20.90 -48.04 -14.45
CA LEU A 381 -20.23 -49.35 -14.39
C LEU A 381 -20.22 -50.09 -15.74
N VAL A 382 -21.21 -49.83 -16.61
CA VAL A 382 -21.33 -50.50 -17.92
C VAL A 382 -20.38 -49.91 -18.96
N ASP A 383 -20.15 -48.61 -18.93
CA ASP A 383 -19.37 -47.91 -19.95
C ASP A 383 -17.85 -47.96 -19.70
N ASN A 384 -17.40 -48.11 -18.44
CA ASN A 384 -15.97 -47.99 -18.08
C ASN A 384 -15.29 -49.29 -17.60
N TYR A 385 -16.04 -50.31 -17.15
CA TYR A 385 -15.44 -51.50 -16.50
C TYR A 385 -15.79 -52.85 -17.19
N GLY A 386 -16.26 -52.83 -18.45
CA GLY A 386 -16.34 -54.02 -19.29
C GLY A 386 -17.47 -55.01 -18.97
N MET A 387 -18.43 -54.65 -18.12
CA MET A 387 -19.60 -55.51 -17.88
C MET A 387 -20.47 -55.59 -19.14
N LYS A 388 -20.63 -56.80 -19.72
CA LYS A 388 -21.48 -57.01 -20.91
C LYS A 388 -22.89 -56.48 -20.66
N SER A 389 -23.51 -55.82 -21.63
CA SER A 389 -24.91 -55.40 -21.52
C SER A 389 -25.85 -56.62 -21.65
N LEU A 390 -27.05 -56.54 -21.04
CA LEU A 390 -28.06 -57.59 -21.16
C LEU A 390 -28.60 -57.61 -22.61
N ASN A 391 -28.38 -58.70 -23.34
CA ASN A 391 -28.95 -58.90 -24.67
C ASN A 391 -30.48 -58.84 -24.63
N ARG A 392 -31.07 -57.94 -25.43
CA ARG A 392 -32.52 -57.88 -25.68
C ARG A 392 -32.91 -59.02 -26.64
N LYS A 393 -33.91 -59.84 -26.29
CA LYS A 393 -34.70 -60.52 -27.34
C LYS A 393 -35.68 -59.51 -27.95
N LYS A 394 -35.79 -59.49 -29.28
CA LYS A 394 -36.76 -58.66 -30.01
C LYS A 394 -38.18 -59.05 -29.58
N GLY A 395 -38.93 -58.07 -29.09
CA GLY A 395 -40.36 -58.20 -28.75
C GLY A 395 -40.62 -58.42 -27.26
N SER A 396 -41.55 -57.62 -26.72
CA SER A 396 -42.08 -57.57 -25.32
C SER A 396 -41.22 -56.83 -24.27
N GLY A 397 -41.84 -55.80 -23.67
CA GLY A 397 -41.20 -54.65 -23.03
C GLY A 397 -40.89 -54.75 -21.53
N ARG A 398 -40.21 -55.80 -21.04
CA ARG A 398 -39.58 -55.75 -19.70
C ARG A 398 -38.23 -56.47 -19.67
N TYR A 399 -37.18 -55.75 -19.25
CA TYR A 399 -35.88 -56.34 -18.91
C TYR A 399 -36.05 -57.31 -17.73
N LYS A 400 -35.43 -58.50 -17.77
CA LYS A 400 -35.21 -59.30 -16.54
C LYS A 400 -34.37 -58.46 -15.56
N LYS A 401 -34.76 -58.40 -14.28
CA LYS A 401 -33.90 -57.86 -13.21
C LYS A 401 -32.59 -58.64 -13.21
N ARG A 402 -31.48 -57.92 -13.27
CA ARG A 402 -30.13 -58.48 -13.23
C ARG A 402 -29.78 -58.88 -11.79
N ASP A 403 -29.01 -59.95 -11.64
CA ASP A 403 -28.43 -60.33 -10.34
C ASP A 403 -27.44 -59.25 -9.90
N ASP A 404 -27.61 -58.75 -8.66
CA ASP A 404 -26.88 -57.63 -8.07
C ASP A 404 -25.86 -58.12 -7.00
N SER A 405 -25.63 -59.44 -6.94
CA SER A 405 -24.77 -60.13 -5.96
C SER A 405 -23.29 -59.74 -6.03
N ASP A 406 -22.80 -59.28 -7.18
CA ASP A 406 -21.37 -58.96 -7.40
C ASP A 406 -20.95 -57.55 -6.96
N ILE A 407 -21.90 -56.66 -6.64
CA ILE A 407 -21.65 -55.24 -6.31
C ILE A 407 -20.70 -55.06 -5.11
N PRO A 408 -20.80 -55.85 -4.02
CA PRO A 408 -19.89 -55.71 -2.89
C PRO A 408 -18.43 -56.00 -3.23
N GLY A 409 -18.15 -56.99 -4.10
CA GLY A 409 -16.78 -57.34 -4.51
C GLY A 409 -16.14 -56.28 -5.40
N ILE A 410 -16.92 -55.66 -6.31
CA ILE A 410 -16.42 -54.58 -7.15
C ILE A 410 -16.03 -53.35 -6.32
N ILE A 411 -16.72 -53.09 -5.20
CA ILE A 411 -16.42 -51.95 -4.32
C ILE A 411 -15.14 -52.18 -3.50
N SER A 412 -14.82 -53.42 -3.13
CA SER A 412 -13.57 -53.74 -2.43
C SER A 412 -12.35 -53.59 -3.34
N ASP A 413 -12.54 -53.80 -4.65
CA ASP A 413 -11.44 -53.81 -5.63
C ASP A 413 -11.14 -52.42 -6.21
N LEU A 414 -11.95 -51.40 -5.89
CA LEU A 414 -11.71 -50.00 -6.30
C LEU A 414 -10.61 -49.35 -5.45
N THR A 415 -9.67 -48.69 -6.12
CA THR A 415 -8.64 -47.90 -5.44
C THR A 415 -9.22 -46.62 -4.83
N GLU A 416 -8.57 -46.08 -3.80
CA GLU A 416 -9.01 -44.85 -3.13
C GLU A 416 -9.04 -43.63 -4.08
N GLU A 417 -8.17 -43.62 -5.10
CA GLU A 417 -8.16 -42.62 -6.17
C GLU A 417 -9.47 -42.68 -7.00
N GLN A 418 -9.88 -43.87 -7.41
CA GLN A 418 -11.10 -44.09 -8.20
C GLN A 418 -12.36 -43.75 -7.41
N LYS A 419 -12.36 -44.02 -6.09
CA LYS A 419 -13.44 -43.60 -5.19
C LYS A 419 -13.53 -42.08 -5.09
N ARG A 420 -12.39 -41.36 -5.05
CA ARG A 420 -12.37 -39.89 -5.04
C ARG A 420 -12.89 -39.27 -6.33
N GLU A 421 -12.47 -39.79 -7.48
CA GLU A 421 -12.87 -39.27 -8.79
C GLU A 421 -14.41 -39.34 -8.98
N ILE A 422 -15.02 -40.46 -8.59
CA ILE A 422 -16.48 -40.65 -8.61
C ILE A 422 -17.21 -39.64 -7.70
N ILE A 423 -16.60 -39.27 -6.57
CA ILE A 423 -17.14 -38.28 -5.63
C ILE A 423 -17.04 -36.86 -6.21
N GLU A 424 -15.93 -36.51 -6.86
CA GLU A 424 -15.76 -35.18 -7.44
C GLU A 424 -16.73 -34.92 -8.60
N ASP A 425 -16.92 -35.91 -9.47
CA ASP A 425 -17.88 -35.81 -10.58
C ASP A 425 -19.34 -35.73 -10.10
N TRP A 426 -19.65 -36.39 -8.98
CA TRP A 426 -20.94 -36.24 -8.30
C TRP A 426 -21.19 -34.80 -7.86
N ILE A 427 -20.22 -34.18 -7.18
CA ILE A 427 -20.31 -32.81 -6.68
C ILE A 427 -20.49 -31.83 -7.84
N LYS A 428 -19.73 -32.03 -8.92
CA LYS A 428 -19.81 -31.22 -10.14
C LYS A 428 -21.21 -31.30 -10.78
N SER A 429 -21.78 -32.51 -10.89
CA SER A 429 -23.13 -32.71 -11.44
C SER A 429 -24.25 -32.04 -10.64
N GLN A 430 -24.10 -31.91 -9.30
CA GLN A 430 -25.10 -31.27 -8.44
C GLN A 430 -25.05 -29.75 -8.53
N ARG A 431 -23.86 -29.15 -8.70
CA ARG A 431 -23.71 -27.71 -8.93
C ARG A 431 -24.41 -27.28 -10.23
N ASP A 432 -24.14 -27.98 -11.33
CA ASP A 432 -24.71 -27.65 -12.64
C ASP A 432 -26.24 -27.81 -12.68
N LYS A 433 -26.79 -28.79 -11.94
CA LYS A 433 -28.24 -29.01 -11.86
C LYS A 433 -28.96 -27.93 -11.04
N LYS A 434 -28.32 -27.41 -9.99
CA LYS A 434 -28.88 -26.35 -9.13
C LYS A 434 -28.92 -25.01 -9.86
N GLU A 435 -27.87 -24.68 -10.62
CA GLU A 435 -27.83 -23.48 -11.46
C GLU A 435 -28.84 -23.55 -12.62
N ARG A 436 -28.96 -24.70 -13.32
CA ARG A 436 -29.95 -24.86 -14.40
C ARG A 436 -31.40 -24.78 -13.91
N ASN A 437 -31.72 -25.33 -12.74
CA ASN A 437 -33.07 -25.25 -12.15
C ASN A 437 -33.40 -23.87 -11.57
N ALA A 438 -32.42 -23.14 -11.03
CA ALA A 438 -32.60 -21.75 -10.61
C ALA A 438 -32.88 -20.86 -11.84
N ILE A 439 -32.14 -21.05 -12.93
CA ILE A 439 -32.31 -20.30 -14.18
C ILE A 439 -33.64 -20.66 -14.87
N SER A 440 -34.11 -21.92 -14.82
CA SER A 440 -35.40 -22.31 -15.40
C SER A 440 -36.60 -21.76 -14.62
N LYS A 441 -36.56 -21.79 -13.28
CA LYS A 441 -37.58 -21.16 -12.41
C LYS A 441 -37.62 -19.64 -12.58
N ILE A 442 -36.47 -18.98 -12.74
CA ILE A 442 -36.44 -17.54 -13.01
C ILE A 442 -36.98 -17.26 -14.41
N LYS A 443 -36.72 -18.11 -15.41
CA LYS A 443 -37.27 -17.94 -16.77
C LYS A 443 -38.79 -18.12 -16.85
N SER A 444 -39.41 -18.95 -16.02
CA SER A 444 -40.86 -19.19 -16.02
C SER A 444 -41.70 -18.16 -15.26
N LEU A 445 -41.09 -17.29 -14.45
CA LEU A 445 -41.80 -16.22 -13.74
C LEU A 445 -42.34 -15.15 -14.70
N ASN A 446 -43.48 -14.54 -14.38
CA ASN A 446 -44.01 -13.44 -15.17
C ASN A 446 -43.09 -12.20 -15.09
N ILE A 447 -43.16 -11.33 -16.09
CA ILE A 447 -42.25 -10.17 -16.21
C ILE A 447 -42.37 -9.24 -14.98
N SER A 448 -43.55 -9.08 -14.40
CA SER A 448 -43.78 -8.26 -13.21
C SER A 448 -43.10 -8.85 -11.96
N MET A 449 -43.12 -10.18 -11.78
CA MET A 449 -42.44 -10.86 -10.68
C MET A 449 -40.94 -10.84 -10.87
N LYS A 450 -40.45 -11.04 -12.10
CA LYS A 450 -39.02 -10.88 -12.43
C LYS A 450 -38.55 -9.46 -12.08
N ALA A 451 -39.29 -8.45 -12.51
CA ALA A 451 -39.05 -7.04 -12.21
C ALA A 451 -39.03 -6.73 -10.71
N ARG A 452 -39.97 -7.29 -9.96
CA ARG A 452 -40.06 -7.12 -8.51
C ARG A 452 -38.93 -7.82 -7.76
N ILE A 453 -38.50 -9.01 -8.21
CA ILE A 453 -37.40 -9.77 -7.58
C ILE A 453 -36.06 -9.09 -7.80
N ILE A 454 -35.82 -8.51 -8.98
CA ILE A 454 -34.58 -7.80 -9.27
C ILE A 454 -34.65 -6.29 -8.97
N SER A 455 -35.72 -5.84 -8.30
CA SER A 455 -35.96 -4.44 -7.93
C SER A 455 -35.80 -3.44 -9.09
N MET A 456 -36.27 -3.81 -10.29
CA MET A 456 -36.25 -2.93 -11.48
C MET A 456 -37.67 -2.64 -11.95
N HIS A 457 -37.91 -1.47 -12.53
CA HIS A 457 -39.21 -1.12 -13.09
C HIS A 457 -39.62 -2.05 -14.25
N ARG A 458 -40.87 -2.53 -14.26
CA ARG A 458 -41.38 -3.54 -15.21
C ARG A 458 -41.12 -3.22 -16.68
N THR A 459 -41.14 -1.94 -17.06
CA THR A 459 -40.91 -1.49 -18.45
C THR A 459 -39.49 -1.78 -18.93
N THR A 460 -38.53 -1.96 -18.02
CA THR A 460 -37.14 -2.27 -18.35
C THR A 460 -36.98 -3.69 -18.90
N PHE A 461 -37.85 -4.64 -18.51
CA PHE A 461 -37.86 -6.00 -19.07
C PHE A 461 -38.42 -6.07 -20.49
N TYR A 462 -39.28 -5.12 -20.88
CA TYR A 462 -39.80 -5.02 -22.24
C TYR A 462 -38.81 -4.33 -23.18
N LYS A 463 -37.81 -3.61 -22.65
CA LYS A 463 -36.71 -3.06 -23.46
C LYS A 463 -35.78 -4.20 -23.84
N LYS A 464 -35.72 -4.54 -25.14
CA LYS A 464 -34.67 -5.44 -25.65
C LYS A 464 -33.31 -4.91 -25.19
N PRO A 465 -32.47 -5.74 -24.53
CA PRO A 465 -31.15 -5.30 -24.11
C PRO A 465 -30.42 -4.79 -25.35
N LYS A 466 -30.06 -3.51 -25.37
CA LYS A 466 -29.18 -2.98 -26.42
C LYS A 466 -27.86 -3.71 -26.26
N VAL A 467 -27.55 -4.61 -27.20
CA VAL A 467 -26.23 -5.22 -27.30
C VAL A 467 -25.24 -4.07 -27.43
N ARG A 468 -24.48 -3.79 -26.36
CA ARG A 468 -23.47 -2.74 -26.38
C ARG A 468 -22.43 -3.13 -27.44
N ARG A 469 -22.51 -2.49 -28.60
CA ARG A 469 -21.47 -2.59 -29.63
C ARG A 469 -20.29 -1.76 -29.15
N TYR A 470 -19.20 -2.44 -28.81
CA TYR A 470 -17.98 -1.77 -28.39
C TYR A 470 -17.23 -1.35 -29.65
N LYS A 471 -17.18 -0.03 -29.88
CA LYS A 471 -16.59 0.59 -31.08
C LYS A 471 -15.22 0.01 -31.49
N TYR A 472 -14.37 -0.28 -30.50
CA TYR A 472 -12.98 -0.70 -30.73
C TYR A 472 -12.70 -2.19 -30.52
N ASN A 473 -13.74 -3.05 -30.43
CA ASN A 473 -13.53 -4.50 -30.24
C ASN A 473 -12.75 -5.16 -31.38
N ASN A 474 -12.84 -4.60 -32.59
CA ASN A 474 -12.06 -5.02 -33.76
C ASN A 474 -10.54 -4.84 -33.58
N LEU A 475 -10.10 -3.94 -32.69
CA LEU A 475 -8.67 -3.71 -32.44
C LEU A 475 -8.02 -4.77 -31.54
N LYS A 476 -8.80 -5.70 -30.96
CA LYS A 476 -8.30 -6.66 -29.97
C LYS A 476 -7.13 -7.47 -30.49
N ASN A 477 -7.23 -8.03 -31.70
CA ASN A 477 -6.21 -8.92 -32.26
C ASN A 477 -4.92 -8.16 -32.54
N THR A 478 -5.00 -6.98 -33.15
CA THR A 478 -3.83 -6.10 -33.39
C THR A 478 -3.15 -5.68 -32.10
N VAL A 479 -3.94 -5.36 -31.06
CA VAL A 479 -3.40 -5.04 -29.73
C VAL A 479 -2.72 -6.25 -29.09
N GLU A 480 -3.28 -7.44 -29.27
CA GLU A 480 -2.71 -8.69 -28.77
C GLU A 480 -1.39 -9.03 -29.46
N GLU A 481 -1.27 -8.82 -30.77
CA GLU A 481 -0.02 -8.97 -31.53
C GLU A 481 1.06 -8.02 -31.00
N ILE A 482 0.75 -6.72 -30.87
CA ILE A 482 1.67 -5.72 -30.31
C ILE A 482 2.11 -6.11 -28.88
N LEU A 483 1.20 -6.66 -28.08
CA LEU A 483 1.52 -7.14 -26.74
C LEU A 483 2.44 -8.36 -26.77
N LYS A 484 2.20 -9.34 -27.64
CA LYS A 484 3.04 -10.53 -27.80
C LYS A 484 4.45 -10.16 -28.27
N GLU A 485 4.55 -9.32 -29.31
CA GLU A 485 5.84 -8.82 -29.84
C GLU A 485 6.64 -8.06 -28.79
N SER A 486 5.98 -7.26 -27.95
CA SER A 486 6.62 -6.52 -26.85
C SER A 486 6.77 -7.33 -25.56
N LYS A 487 6.46 -8.63 -25.54
CA LYS A 487 6.42 -9.48 -24.34
C LYS A 487 5.64 -8.87 -23.17
N PHE A 488 4.54 -8.17 -23.49
CA PHE A 488 3.63 -7.46 -22.58
C PHE A 488 4.27 -6.28 -21.84
N ILE A 489 5.36 -5.71 -22.34
CA ILE A 489 6.03 -4.53 -21.78
C ILE A 489 5.24 -3.24 -22.09
N TYR A 490 4.57 -3.18 -23.23
CA TYR A 490 3.90 -1.95 -23.68
C TYR A 490 2.56 -1.71 -22.96
N GLY A 491 2.45 -0.52 -22.36
CA GLY A 491 1.19 0.00 -21.83
C GLY A 491 0.33 0.72 -22.87
N SER A 492 -0.88 1.10 -22.47
CA SER A 492 -1.88 1.72 -23.37
C SER A 492 -1.35 2.92 -24.15
N ARG A 493 -0.45 3.72 -23.58
CA ARG A 493 0.12 4.90 -24.23
C ARG A 493 1.01 4.56 -25.44
N LYS A 494 1.89 3.55 -25.33
CA LYS A 494 2.75 3.12 -26.44
C LYS A 494 1.92 2.42 -27.51
N ILE A 495 1.00 1.55 -27.08
CA ILE A 495 0.09 0.85 -28.00
C ILE A 495 -0.77 1.84 -28.79
N SER A 496 -1.30 2.91 -28.17
CA SER A 496 -2.08 3.92 -28.91
C SER A 496 -1.27 4.64 -30.00
N VAL A 497 0.04 4.84 -29.80
CA VAL A 497 0.91 5.44 -30.82
C VAL A 497 1.13 4.48 -31.97
N LEU A 498 1.45 3.21 -31.69
CA LEU A 498 1.64 2.19 -32.73
C LEU A 498 0.35 1.91 -33.52
N LEU A 499 -0.80 1.94 -32.85
CA LEU A 499 -2.08 1.84 -33.53
C LEU A 499 -2.32 3.06 -34.44
N LYS A 500 -1.92 4.26 -34.00
CA LYS A 500 -2.01 5.47 -34.84
C LYS A 500 -1.13 5.37 -36.09
N GLU A 501 0.07 4.79 -36.00
CA GLU A 501 0.93 4.50 -37.15
C GLU A 501 0.30 3.48 -38.11
N LYS A 502 -0.48 2.52 -37.61
CA LYS A 502 -1.30 1.59 -38.40
C LYS A 502 -2.65 2.18 -38.86
N HIS A 503 -2.81 3.51 -38.84
CA HIS A 503 -4.06 4.23 -39.17
C HIS A 503 -5.28 3.87 -38.29
N MET A 504 -5.05 3.31 -37.10
CA MET A 504 -6.08 2.93 -36.12
C MET A 504 -6.02 3.86 -34.89
N SER A 505 -6.76 4.96 -34.90
CA SER A 505 -6.69 5.95 -33.80
C SER A 505 -7.59 5.58 -32.61
N ILE A 506 -6.98 5.45 -31.42
CA ILE A 506 -7.67 5.31 -30.15
C ILE A 506 -6.95 6.10 -29.05
N ASN A 507 -7.71 6.79 -28.20
CA ASN A 507 -7.16 7.49 -27.04
C ASN A 507 -6.58 6.48 -26.04
N ASP A 508 -5.43 6.79 -25.42
CA ASP A 508 -4.73 5.90 -24.49
C ASP A 508 -5.54 5.57 -23.23
N ARG A 509 -6.41 6.49 -22.77
CA ARG A 509 -7.35 6.26 -21.66
C ARG A 509 -8.42 5.26 -22.07
N THR A 510 -9.00 5.45 -23.26
CA THR A 510 -9.99 4.52 -23.81
C THR A 510 -9.38 3.14 -23.98
N LEU A 511 -8.20 3.04 -24.59
CA LEU A 511 -7.50 1.78 -24.77
C LEU A 511 -7.19 1.08 -23.43
N ARG A 512 -6.86 1.82 -22.37
CA ARG A 512 -6.69 1.25 -21.02
C ARG A 512 -7.95 0.52 -20.52
N HIS A 513 -9.13 1.09 -20.74
CA HIS A 513 -10.39 0.42 -20.39
C HIS A 513 -10.62 -0.84 -21.22
N TYR A 514 -10.27 -0.80 -22.51
CA TYR A 514 -10.37 -1.95 -23.40
C TYR A 514 -9.38 -3.08 -23.04
N LEU A 515 -8.13 -2.75 -22.68
CA LEU A 515 -7.15 -3.73 -22.19
C LEU A 515 -7.68 -4.47 -20.95
N LYS A 516 -8.22 -3.73 -19.97
CA LYS A 516 -8.86 -4.32 -18.78
C LYS A 516 -10.07 -5.19 -19.17
N ARG A 517 -10.89 -4.73 -20.12
CA ARG A 517 -12.05 -5.47 -20.62
C ARG A 517 -11.67 -6.78 -21.31
N TRP A 518 -10.60 -6.79 -22.08
CA TRP A 518 -10.10 -7.98 -22.77
C TRP A 518 -9.29 -8.92 -21.88
N GLY A 519 -9.01 -8.52 -20.63
CA GLY A 519 -8.27 -9.34 -19.67
C GLY A 519 -6.75 -9.30 -19.84
N PHE A 520 -6.20 -8.32 -20.57
CA PHE A 520 -4.75 -8.20 -20.76
C PHE A 520 -4.07 -7.59 -19.53
N ILE A 521 -3.03 -8.27 -19.03
CA ILE A 521 -2.19 -7.82 -17.92
C ILE A 521 -0.85 -7.35 -18.50
N ILE A 522 -0.49 -6.09 -18.24
CA ILE A 522 0.76 -5.47 -18.70
C ILE A 522 1.83 -5.63 -17.61
N LYS A 523 3.06 -5.97 -18.00
CA LYS A 523 4.22 -6.00 -17.12
C LYS A 523 4.68 -4.58 -16.84
N THR A 524 4.45 -4.08 -15.62
CA THR A 524 4.80 -2.71 -15.24
C THR A 524 6.04 -2.68 -14.36
N ARG A 525 6.94 -1.73 -14.62
CA ARG A 525 8.05 -1.39 -13.73
C ARG A 525 7.53 -1.07 -12.32
N ILE A 526 7.94 -1.88 -11.35
CA ILE A 526 7.70 -1.60 -9.92
C ILE A 526 8.49 -0.34 -9.54
N LYS A 527 7.84 0.64 -8.92
CA LYS A 527 8.48 1.87 -8.45
C LYS A 527 9.39 1.54 -7.26
N LYS A 528 10.70 1.40 -7.47
CA LYS A 528 11.67 1.35 -6.37
C LYS A 528 11.78 2.73 -5.70
N ARG A 529 11.72 2.76 -4.37
CA ARG A 529 11.96 3.95 -3.53
C ARG A 529 13.29 3.76 -2.81
N GLN A 530 14.40 4.27 -3.34
CA GLN A 530 15.64 4.44 -2.59
C GLN A 530 16.43 5.58 -3.23
N ALA A 531 16.89 6.52 -2.42
CA ALA A 531 17.91 7.48 -2.77
C ALA A 531 19.16 7.07 -1.99
N GLU A 532 20.30 6.99 -2.67
CA GLU A 532 21.59 6.70 -2.06
C GLU A 532 22.30 8.02 -1.78
N SER A 533 22.91 8.14 -0.59
CA SER A 533 23.82 9.24 -0.24
C SER A 533 25.19 8.97 -0.85
N LYS A 534 25.84 9.97 -1.43
CA LYS A 534 27.07 9.78 -2.19
C LYS A 534 28.13 10.86 -1.86
N ASN A 535 29.40 10.44 -1.80
CA ASN A 535 30.57 11.23 -1.36
C ASN A 535 31.14 12.11 -2.48
N ILE A 536 31.35 13.41 -2.20
CA ILE A 536 31.79 14.42 -3.19
C ILE A 536 33.24 14.80 -2.93
N ASN A 537 34.20 14.11 -3.55
CA ASN A 537 35.59 14.56 -3.70
C ASN A 537 36.16 14.00 -5.02
N THR A 538 36.69 14.86 -5.90
CA THR A 538 37.06 14.47 -7.29
C THR A 538 38.46 14.92 -7.70
N LYS A 539 39.18 14.05 -8.43
CA LYS A 539 40.51 14.29 -9.05
C LYS A 539 40.48 14.47 -10.59
N PHE A 540 39.37 14.20 -11.29
CA PHE A 540 39.26 14.26 -12.77
C PHE A 540 38.17 15.25 -13.23
N LYS A 541 38.27 15.76 -14.47
CA LYS A 541 37.39 16.82 -15.02
C LYS A 541 36.17 16.22 -15.76
N ASP A 542 34.96 16.64 -15.37
CA ASP A 542 33.72 16.34 -16.10
C ASP A 542 33.61 17.23 -17.36
N LEU A 543 33.81 16.61 -18.53
CA LEU A 543 33.74 17.28 -19.85
C LEU A 543 32.32 17.27 -20.44
N VAL A 544 31.45 16.37 -19.98
CA VAL A 544 30.09 16.18 -20.50
C VAL A 544 29.15 17.26 -19.96
N LYS A 545 29.40 17.79 -18.75
CA LYS A 545 28.61 18.89 -18.13
C LYS A 545 27.10 18.65 -18.19
N ARG A 546 26.67 17.38 -18.10
CA ARG A 546 25.27 16.95 -18.21
C ARG A 546 24.59 17.29 -19.55
N ASN A 547 25.35 17.34 -20.64
CA ASN A 547 24.79 17.45 -21.98
C ASN A 547 24.23 16.10 -22.45
N TYR A 548 22.94 15.88 -22.21
CA TYR A 548 22.22 14.66 -22.60
C TYR A 548 21.62 14.73 -24.01
N ASN A 549 21.79 15.84 -24.74
CA ASN A 549 21.31 15.96 -26.11
C ASN A 549 22.31 16.80 -26.93
N PRO A 550 23.54 16.29 -27.11
CA PRO A 550 24.56 17.02 -27.85
C PRO A 550 24.10 17.30 -29.29
N THR A 551 24.61 18.35 -29.90
CA THR A 551 24.31 18.67 -31.30
C THR A 551 24.80 17.56 -32.23
N ILE A 552 25.98 17.01 -31.95
CA ILE A 552 26.63 15.91 -32.67
C ILE A 552 26.57 14.63 -31.81
N ASP A 553 26.51 13.46 -32.43
CA ASP A 553 26.52 12.16 -31.75
C ASP A 553 27.94 11.71 -31.34
N ASN A 554 28.56 12.49 -30.45
CA ASN A 554 29.96 12.32 -30.05
C ASN A 554 30.15 12.02 -28.55
N ILE A 555 29.10 11.66 -27.82
CA ILE A 555 29.19 11.30 -26.39
C ILE A 555 28.60 9.92 -26.20
N ILE A 556 29.41 8.99 -25.70
CA ILE A 556 29.03 7.62 -25.37
C ILE A 556 29.17 7.43 -23.86
N ALA A 557 28.06 7.14 -23.19
CA ALA A 557 28.05 6.78 -21.77
C ALA A 557 28.18 5.26 -21.60
N THR A 558 28.91 4.82 -20.59
CA THR A 558 29.09 3.39 -20.30
C THR A 558 29.06 3.14 -18.79
N ASP A 559 28.54 1.98 -18.42
CA ASP A 559 28.51 1.49 -17.04
C ASP A 559 28.34 -0.04 -17.03
N VAL A 560 28.64 -0.66 -15.88
CA VAL A 560 28.48 -2.09 -15.64
C VAL A 560 27.40 -2.33 -14.60
N SER A 561 26.42 -3.15 -14.94
CA SER A 561 25.35 -3.53 -14.02
C SER A 561 25.35 -5.03 -13.77
N TYR A 562 25.21 -5.43 -12.51
CA TYR A 562 25.04 -6.85 -12.15
C TYR A 562 23.62 -7.36 -12.43
N ILE A 563 23.54 -8.66 -12.74
CA ILE A 563 22.34 -9.48 -12.94
C ILE A 563 22.46 -10.68 -11.99
N PRO A 564 21.48 -10.91 -11.09
CA PRO A 564 21.49 -12.06 -10.19
C PRO A 564 21.55 -13.39 -10.94
N GLY A 565 22.53 -14.25 -10.59
CA GLY A 565 22.75 -15.56 -11.20
C GLY A 565 22.24 -16.74 -10.35
N LEU A 566 22.56 -17.96 -10.79
CA LEU A 566 22.06 -19.24 -10.26
C LEU A 566 22.36 -19.48 -8.78
N VAL A 567 23.51 -19.03 -8.30
CA VAL A 567 23.97 -19.23 -6.92
C VAL A 567 24.09 -17.87 -6.25
N GLU A 568 23.63 -17.78 -5.00
CA GLU A 568 23.78 -16.58 -4.19
C GLU A 568 25.27 -16.19 -4.10
N GLY A 569 25.62 -15.02 -4.64
CA GLY A 569 27.01 -14.55 -4.76
C GLY A 569 27.63 -14.65 -6.16
N ASN A 570 27.11 -15.49 -7.06
CA ASN A 570 27.59 -15.65 -8.44
C ASN A 570 26.73 -14.84 -9.43
N ASN A 571 26.93 -13.52 -9.43
CA ASN A 571 26.25 -12.61 -10.36
C ASN A 571 26.90 -12.60 -11.74
N TYR A 572 26.10 -12.33 -12.76
CA TYR A 572 26.61 -11.96 -14.09
C TYR A 572 26.70 -10.45 -14.19
N TYR A 573 27.64 -9.95 -14.99
CA TYR A 573 27.92 -8.53 -15.15
C TYR A 573 27.72 -8.14 -16.61
N LEU A 574 26.82 -7.18 -16.84
CA LEU A 574 26.53 -6.62 -18.15
C LEU A 574 27.16 -5.24 -18.25
N SER A 575 28.15 -5.11 -19.12
CA SER A 575 28.71 -3.83 -19.55
C SER A 575 27.99 -3.39 -20.81
N ALA A 576 27.58 -2.13 -20.87
CA ALA A 576 26.92 -1.56 -22.03
C ALA A 576 27.38 -0.13 -22.30
N ALA A 577 27.36 0.27 -23.56
CA ALA A 577 27.70 1.62 -24.03
C ALA A 577 26.51 2.21 -24.80
N ILE A 578 26.08 3.41 -24.42
CA ILE A 578 24.91 4.11 -24.97
C ILE A 578 25.30 5.48 -25.54
N SER A 579 24.80 5.82 -26.73
CA SER A 579 24.91 7.16 -27.28
C SER A 579 24.00 8.14 -26.52
N HIS A 580 24.55 9.29 -26.10
CA HIS A 580 23.74 10.38 -25.54
C HIS A 580 22.78 10.98 -26.57
N LYS A 581 23.16 11.06 -27.83
CA LYS A 581 22.33 11.70 -28.86
C LYS A 581 21.15 10.82 -29.27
N THR A 582 21.44 9.58 -29.66
CA THR A 582 20.45 8.67 -30.27
C THR A 582 19.76 7.78 -29.24
N LYS A 583 20.33 7.68 -28.03
CA LYS A 583 19.90 6.75 -26.97
C LYS A 583 20.05 5.29 -27.37
N LYS A 584 20.80 4.99 -28.43
CA LYS A 584 21.08 3.65 -28.93
C LYS A 584 22.17 3.01 -28.10
N ILE A 585 22.00 1.73 -27.77
CA ILE A 585 23.08 0.91 -27.24
C ILE A 585 24.02 0.58 -28.40
N GLU A 586 25.22 1.16 -28.37
CA GLU A 586 26.24 0.99 -29.41
C GLU A 586 26.99 -0.33 -29.26
N SER A 587 27.21 -0.78 -28.02
CA SER A 587 27.84 -2.08 -27.74
C SER A 587 27.48 -2.59 -26.34
N TRP A 588 27.66 -3.89 -26.14
CA TRP A 588 27.51 -4.54 -24.85
C TRP A 588 28.29 -5.86 -24.78
N CYS A 589 28.66 -6.28 -23.57
CA CYS A 589 29.25 -7.57 -23.26
C CYS A 589 28.70 -8.11 -21.93
N LEU A 590 28.62 -9.43 -21.81
CA LEU A 590 28.21 -10.14 -20.60
C LEU A 590 29.36 -11.01 -20.10
N SER A 591 29.65 -10.97 -18.80
CA SER A 591 30.70 -11.78 -18.19
C SER A 591 30.28 -12.30 -16.81
N LYS A 592 30.99 -13.32 -16.32
CA LYS A 592 30.89 -13.78 -14.92
C LYS A 592 31.69 -12.89 -13.97
N ASN A 593 32.63 -12.09 -14.49
CA ASN A 593 33.56 -11.29 -13.69
C ASN A 593 33.41 -9.80 -14.01
N ASN A 594 33.44 -8.96 -12.97
CA ASN A 594 33.43 -7.50 -13.09
C ASN A 594 34.85 -6.93 -13.17
N ASN A 595 35.56 -7.19 -14.27
CA ASN A 595 36.95 -6.80 -14.48
C ASN A 595 37.10 -5.78 -15.63
N SER A 596 38.30 -5.20 -15.77
CA SER A 596 38.62 -4.26 -16.85
C SER A 596 38.47 -4.88 -18.24
N GLN A 597 38.72 -6.20 -18.38
CA GLN A 597 38.55 -6.92 -19.64
C GLN A 597 37.11 -6.83 -20.17
N LEU A 598 36.10 -6.96 -19.30
CA LEU A 598 34.70 -6.81 -19.69
C LEU A 598 34.43 -5.43 -20.33
N VAL A 599 35.02 -4.38 -19.76
CA VAL A 599 34.91 -3.02 -20.29
C VAL A 599 35.64 -2.90 -21.63
N ILE A 600 36.87 -3.39 -21.72
CA ILE A 600 37.67 -3.42 -22.96
C ILE A 600 36.91 -4.11 -24.09
N ASP A 601 36.36 -5.30 -23.84
CA ASP A 601 35.58 -6.06 -24.83
C ASP A 601 34.35 -5.28 -25.30
N THR A 602 33.73 -4.49 -24.41
CA THR A 602 32.59 -3.64 -24.74
C THR A 602 33.02 -2.48 -25.63
N LEU A 603 34.13 -1.81 -25.30
CA LEU A 603 34.64 -0.66 -26.05
C LEU A 603 35.13 -1.05 -27.45
N ASN A 604 35.80 -2.19 -27.59
CA ASN A 604 36.27 -2.71 -28.87
C ASN A 604 35.14 -3.01 -29.87
N LYS A 605 33.91 -3.23 -29.38
CA LYS A 605 32.71 -3.45 -30.22
C LYS A 605 32.04 -2.15 -30.66
N ILE A 606 32.52 -0.98 -30.23
CA ILE A 606 31.95 0.30 -30.64
C ILE A 606 32.43 0.64 -32.05
N ASN A 607 31.50 0.65 -33.00
CA ASN A 607 31.76 1.04 -34.40
C ASN A 607 31.65 2.56 -34.60
N LYS A 608 32.34 3.34 -33.77
CA LYS A 608 32.43 4.81 -33.84
C LYS A 608 33.84 5.27 -33.50
N SER A 609 34.27 6.37 -34.12
CA SER A 609 35.53 7.05 -33.80
C SER A 609 35.25 8.46 -33.28
N ASN A 610 36.26 9.08 -32.66
CA ASN A 610 36.23 10.48 -32.21
C ASN A 610 35.05 10.83 -31.28
N PHE A 611 34.85 10.03 -30.23
CA PHE A 611 33.83 10.28 -29.23
C PHE A 611 34.43 10.55 -27.85
N ILE A 612 33.63 11.17 -26.99
CA ILE A 612 33.89 11.33 -25.56
C ILE A 612 33.31 10.11 -24.86
N LEU A 613 34.15 9.30 -24.24
CA LEU A 613 33.72 8.20 -23.40
C LEU A 613 33.39 8.74 -22.01
N HIS A 614 32.13 8.61 -21.60
CA HIS A 614 31.66 9.00 -20.29
C HIS A 614 31.39 7.78 -19.40
N SER A 615 32.02 7.72 -18.23
CA SER A 615 31.81 6.62 -17.28
C SER A 615 31.77 7.11 -15.83
N ASP A 616 31.23 6.28 -14.94
CA ASP A 616 31.34 6.47 -13.50
C ASP A 616 32.75 6.09 -12.99
N HIS A 617 33.09 6.55 -11.79
CA HIS A 617 34.36 6.24 -11.11
C HIS A 617 34.42 4.77 -10.61
N GLY A 618 34.27 3.81 -11.51
CA GLY A 618 34.56 2.39 -11.27
C GLY A 618 36.05 2.10 -11.48
N SER A 619 36.63 1.25 -10.63
CA SER A 619 38.05 0.85 -10.73
C SER A 619 38.39 0.22 -12.08
N GLN A 620 37.40 -0.37 -12.76
CA GLN A 620 37.52 -0.95 -14.10
C GLN A 620 37.81 0.13 -15.16
N TYR A 621 37.20 1.31 -15.04
CA TYR A 621 37.32 2.39 -16.01
C TYR A 621 38.56 3.26 -15.77
N SER A 622 39.20 3.15 -14.60
CA SER A 622 40.45 3.84 -14.25
C SER A 622 41.71 3.00 -14.48
N SER A 623 41.60 1.79 -15.06
CA SER A 623 42.79 0.97 -15.33
C SER A 623 43.63 1.55 -16.47
N ASN A 624 44.95 1.34 -16.43
CA ASN A 624 45.86 1.81 -17.47
C ASN A 624 45.48 1.25 -18.84
N GLU A 625 45.08 -0.02 -18.91
CA GLU A 625 44.66 -0.70 -20.15
C GLU A 625 43.47 -0.01 -20.81
N VAL A 626 42.45 0.40 -20.03
CA VAL A 626 41.28 1.11 -20.56
C VAL A 626 41.67 2.53 -20.99
N ILE A 627 42.51 3.21 -20.22
CA ILE A 627 42.99 4.56 -20.58
C ILE A 627 43.80 4.53 -21.87
N GLU A 628 44.68 3.54 -22.04
CA GLU A 628 45.47 3.33 -23.25
C GLU A 628 44.60 3.01 -24.46
N LEU A 629 43.62 2.10 -24.30
CA LEU A 629 42.68 1.79 -25.36
C LEU A 629 41.90 3.03 -25.83
N VAL A 630 41.37 3.83 -24.88
CA VAL A 630 40.61 5.04 -25.24
C VAL A 630 41.49 6.06 -25.96
N LYS A 631 42.78 6.17 -25.58
CA LYS A 631 43.76 6.99 -26.31
C LYS A 631 44.02 6.45 -27.72
N GLN A 632 44.17 5.13 -27.88
CA GLN A 632 44.36 4.48 -29.18
C GLN A 632 43.15 4.66 -30.11
N MET A 633 41.94 4.73 -29.55
CA MET A 633 40.71 5.01 -30.29
C MET A 633 40.53 6.52 -30.63
N ASN A 634 41.52 7.38 -30.35
CA ASN A 634 41.44 8.84 -30.49
C ASN A 634 40.23 9.45 -29.75
N CYS A 635 39.88 8.88 -28.60
CA CYS A 635 38.72 9.28 -27.80
C CYS A 635 39.16 10.03 -26.53
N GLN A 636 38.27 10.89 -26.02
CA GLN A 636 38.52 11.61 -24.76
C GLN A 636 37.77 10.95 -23.61
N THR A 637 38.45 10.71 -22.48
CA THR A 637 37.79 10.23 -21.26
C THR A 637 37.15 11.38 -20.48
N SER A 638 35.91 11.19 -20.06
CA SER A 638 35.20 12.08 -19.14
C SER A 638 34.62 11.23 -18.02
N MET A 639 35.00 11.46 -16.76
CA MET A 639 34.42 10.73 -15.63
C MET A 639 33.40 11.59 -14.89
N SER A 640 32.30 10.97 -14.46
CA SER A 640 31.34 11.61 -13.56
C SER A 640 31.99 11.95 -12.23
N ARG A 641 31.41 12.88 -11.46
CA ARG A 641 31.88 13.08 -10.08
C ARG A 641 31.62 11.81 -9.28
N VAL A 642 32.56 11.44 -8.39
CA VAL A 642 32.37 10.30 -7.49
C VAL A 642 31.03 10.51 -6.83
N GLY A 643 30.15 9.54 -6.98
CA GLY A 643 28.88 9.62 -6.32
C GLY A 643 27.82 10.54 -6.97
N ASN A 644 27.86 10.82 -8.28
CA ASN A 644 26.80 11.59 -8.94
C ASN A 644 26.14 10.81 -10.08
N SER A 645 25.05 10.10 -9.78
CA SER A 645 24.26 9.33 -10.77
C SER A 645 23.68 10.19 -11.89
N LEU A 646 23.54 11.50 -11.67
CA LEU A 646 23.01 12.37 -12.72
C LEU A 646 23.95 12.43 -13.92
N ASP A 647 25.25 12.34 -13.73
CA ASP A 647 26.20 12.54 -14.83
C ASP A 647 26.13 11.35 -15.82
N ASN A 648 25.90 10.12 -15.33
CA ASN A 648 25.76 8.91 -16.16
C ASN A 648 24.29 8.50 -16.44
N ARG A 649 23.38 9.48 -16.44
CA ARG A 649 21.92 9.25 -16.48
C ARG A 649 21.41 8.33 -17.60
N GLU A 650 21.99 8.41 -18.79
CA GLU A 650 21.46 7.68 -19.96
C GLU A 650 21.63 6.16 -19.84
N ILE A 651 22.81 5.72 -19.38
CA ILE A 651 23.07 4.30 -19.19
C ILE A 651 22.35 3.77 -17.95
N GLU A 652 22.27 4.56 -16.88
CA GLU A 652 21.45 4.22 -15.70
C GLU A 652 19.96 4.06 -16.07
N TYR A 653 19.45 4.94 -16.92
CA TYR A 653 18.08 4.86 -17.42
C TYR A 653 17.86 3.59 -18.24
N PHE A 654 18.82 3.22 -19.10
CA PHE A 654 18.79 1.96 -19.83
C PHE A 654 18.74 0.75 -18.89
N PHE A 655 19.68 0.63 -17.95
CA PHE A 655 19.69 -0.48 -17.00
C PHE A 655 18.43 -0.54 -16.15
N SER A 656 17.89 0.62 -15.78
CA SER A 656 16.64 0.69 -15.07
C SER A 656 15.44 0.24 -15.91
N CYS A 657 15.45 0.50 -17.23
CA CYS A 657 14.45 -0.03 -18.16
C CYS A 657 14.61 -1.54 -18.31
N LEU A 658 15.82 -2.04 -18.59
CA LEU A 658 16.11 -3.47 -18.74
C LEU A 658 15.65 -4.27 -17.51
N LYS A 659 16.05 -3.85 -16.30
CA LYS A 659 15.66 -4.51 -15.06
C LYS A 659 14.15 -4.42 -14.81
N GLY A 660 13.60 -3.21 -14.93
CA GLY A 660 12.21 -2.92 -14.55
C GLY A 660 11.16 -3.42 -15.54
N GLU A 661 11.46 -3.43 -16.84
CA GLU A 661 10.55 -3.84 -17.90
C GLU A 661 10.67 -5.33 -18.22
N TYR A 662 11.85 -5.94 -18.03
CA TYR A 662 12.13 -7.29 -18.51
C TYR A 662 12.70 -8.22 -17.44
N LEU A 663 13.91 -7.96 -16.93
CA LEU A 663 14.62 -8.94 -16.08
C LEU A 663 13.88 -9.30 -14.78
N ASN A 664 13.23 -8.34 -14.13
CA ASN A 664 12.46 -8.61 -12.89
C ASN A 664 11.23 -9.51 -13.12
N HIS A 665 10.87 -9.82 -14.37
CA HIS A 665 9.73 -10.66 -14.75
C HIS A 665 10.15 -12.04 -15.27
N ILE A 666 11.44 -12.36 -15.24
CA ILE A 666 11.99 -13.68 -15.57
C ILE A 666 12.84 -14.17 -14.39
N ASN A 667 12.97 -15.48 -14.24
CA ASN A 667 13.67 -16.07 -13.11
C ASN A 667 15.17 -16.23 -13.43
N THR A 668 15.91 -15.11 -13.42
CA THR A 668 17.35 -15.10 -13.75
C THR A 668 18.17 -16.01 -12.82
N ASN A 669 17.71 -16.22 -11.59
CA ASN A 669 18.35 -17.11 -10.59
C ASN A 669 18.25 -18.60 -10.94
N LYS A 670 17.62 -18.95 -12.06
CA LYS A 670 17.56 -20.33 -12.58
C LYS A 670 18.20 -20.46 -13.96
N MET A 671 18.88 -19.43 -14.44
CA MET A 671 19.40 -19.36 -15.80
C MET A 671 20.92 -19.36 -15.82
N ASN A 672 21.48 -20.08 -16.78
CA ASN A 672 22.92 -20.05 -17.07
C ASN A 672 23.30 -18.79 -17.87
N ILE A 673 24.60 -18.60 -18.11
CA ILE A 673 25.10 -17.39 -18.79
C ILE A 673 24.60 -17.27 -20.24
N ASP A 674 24.45 -18.39 -20.96
CA ASP A 674 24.02 -18.41 -22.36
C ASP A 674 22.53 -18.07 -22.48
N GLU A 675 21.71 -18.57 -21.55
CA GLU A 675 20.29 -18.22 -21.45
C GLU A 675 20.10 -16.74 -21.14
N ILE A 676 20.90 -16.19 -20.21
CA ILE A 676 20.89 -14.76 -19.90
C ILE A 676 21.38 -13.95 -21.10
N TYR A 677 22.43 -14.40 -21.79
CA TYR A 677 22.93 -13.77 -23.01
C TYR A 677 21.82 -13.62 -24.04
N ASN A 678 21.10 -14.70 -24.35
CA ASN A 678 19.98 -14.68 -25.32
C ASN A 678 18.86 -13.72 -24.90
N HIS A 679 18.60 -13.60 -23.60
CA HIS A 679 17.62 -12.65 -23.08
C HIS A 679 18.08 -11.19 -23.18
N ILE A 680 19.35 -10.91 -22.91
CA ILE A 680 19.94 -9.58 -23.06
C ILE A 680 20.02 -9.18 -24.53
N ASP A 681 20.48 -10.08 -25.39
CA ASP A 681 20.57 -9.88 -26.83
C ASP A 681 19.21 -9.50 -27.43
N TRP A 682 18.18 -10.31 -27.15
CA TRP A 682 16.81 -10.00 -27.57
C TRP A 682 16.33 -8.63 -27.03
N TYR A 683 16.61 -8.32 -25.76
CA TYR A 683 16.13 -7.06 -25.19
C TYR A 683 16.84 -5.86 -25.80
N ILE A 684 18.15 -5.95 -26.06
CA ILE A 684 18.92 -4.85 -26.66
C ILE A 684 18.52 -4.63 -28.11
N ASP A 685 18.34 -5.70 -28.89
CA ASP A 685 17.79 -5.60 -30.25
C ASP A 685 16.40 -4.93 -30.23
N TRP A 686 15.50 -5.43 -29.38
CA TRP A 686 14.18 -4.84 -29.21
C TRP A 686 14.26 -3.38 -28.74
N TYR A 687 15.15 -3.06 -27.80
CA TYR A 687 15.35 -1.70 -27.27
C TYR A 687 15.79 -0.73 -28.37
N ASN A 688 16.75 -1.13 -29.22
CA ASN A 688 17.28 -0.29 -30.28
C ASN A 688 16.31 -0.16 -31.46
N ASN A 689 15.67 -1.27 -31.86
CA ASN A 689 14.98 -1.38 -33.14
C ASN A 689 13.46 -1.33 -33.05
N LYS A 690 12.86 -1.61 -31.89
CA LYS A 690 11.40 -1.70 -31.72
C LYS A 690 10.86 -0.84 -30.57
N ARG A 691 11.69 -0.49 -29.57
CA ARG A 691 11.27 0.23 -28.37
C ARG A 691 11.08 1.73 -28.62
N ILE A 692 9.84 2.16 -28.82
CA ILE A 692 9.52 3.59 -28.99
C ILE A 692 9.69 4.36 -27.68
N GLN A 693 10.29 5.55 -27.78
CA GLN A 693 10.59 6.40 -26.63
C GLN A 693 9.98 7.79 -26.77
N LYS A 694 9.30 8.25 -25.72
CA LYS A 694 8.69 9.59 -25.71
C LYS A 694 9.71 10.70 -25.95
N ILE A 695 10.93 10.57 -25.41
CA ILE A 695 12.01 11.56 -25.57
C ILE A 695 12.51 11.65 -27.02
N LEU A 696 12.33 10.58 -27.80
CA LEU A 696 12.66 10.51 -29.23
C LEU A 696 11.44 10.78 -30.10
N ASN A 697 10.46 11.56 -29.62
CA ASN A 697 9.20 11.82 -30.32
C ASN A 697 8.47 10.54 -30.75
N TRP A 698 8.51 9.51 -29.90
CA TRP A 698 7.94 8.18 -30.15
C TRP A 698 8.62 7.36 -31.25
N LYS A 699 9.85 7.71 -31.62
CA LYS A 699 10.70 6.89 -32.47
C LYS A 699 11.53 5.90 -31.66
N THR A 700 12.11 4.92 -32.34
CA THR A 700 13.09 3.99 -31.77
C THR A 700 14.49 4.64 -31.78
N PRO A 701 15.42 4.21 -30.93
CA PRO A 701 16.80 4.71 -30.98
C PRO A 701 17.43 4.62 -32.38
N ALA A 702 17.24 3.51 -33.10
CA ALA A 702 17.76 3.35 -34.45
C ALA A 702 17.16 4.35 -35.45
N THR A 703 15.84 4.57 -35.42
CA THR A 703 15.17 5.51 -36.33
C THR A 703 15.42 6.97 -35.99
N ALA A 704 15.61 7.30 -34.70
CA ALA A 704 16.02 8.64 -34.30
C ALA A 704 17.46 8.94 -34.75
N GLY A 705 18.36 7.94 -34.68
CA GLY A 705 19.73 8.06 -35.16
C GLY A 705 19.85 8.26 -36.68
N ALA A 706 18.94 7.70 -37.47
CA ALA A 706 18.95 7.85 -38.93
C ALA A 706 18.43 9.21 -39.44
N ILE A 707 17.90 10.06 -38.56
CA ILE A 707 17.30 11.37 -38.90
C ILE A 707 18.25 12.53 -38.54
N ILE A 708 19.39 12.20 -37.92
CA ILE A 708 20.50 13.08 -37.57
C ILE A 708 21.60 12.82 -38.58
#